data_AF-A0A1E1LFE4-F1
#
_entry.id   AF-A0A1E1LFE4-F1
#
_cell.length_a   1.000
_cell.length_b   1.000
_cell.length_c   1.000
_cell.angle_alpha   90.00
_cell.angle_beta   90.00
_cell.angle_gamma   90.00
#
_symmetry.space_group_name_H-M   'P 1'
#
loop_
_entity.id
_entity.type
_entity.pdbx_description
1 polymer ?
#
loop_
_entity_poly.entity_id
_entity_poly.type
_entity_poly.pdbx_seq_one_letter_code
_entity_poly.pdbx_strand_id
1 'polypeptide(L)'
;MPRPTAINLVTFFYPIGNTPCVCLTQDLPPEDDARILLLGCGDIRNILFTAYADAAPLTRSMDITSCDHEDAIIARNVLALTLMLDDVSDQQHSSIWQIYYHFYLDDKSLKLLQVQAKKLSHLAGTIESWKAGAYGKLMAFCDEDTRRMVKQHWDEYAVSDLSKNEQVKHDNRLKASFEAAQKMKRDRVGSSFPLTGLRSTAPVSLHATTDTGKIYAHYWKHGSTDRNPTLLPKNRRLNPTFAPMETETFTLHYGTDPQLGFPLATAYIPFTKESPLLMEGGTKSDFHRITDAARTHFQAWAKSFRKSAEKFTLRFFVGDAIGFCHTLQHINSSGNVNSNWYRTKYTIQTINLYPEDYNSSGSAHSVFNVIDTSNLLDHLGSLNVLVAAAPLLERGVASILYTESLVARETNRKDYMDKLLCGSFPTMALLLGLVPIEYWTGATAVSNAAESMLDISTSVAGVPEGVNQGQMYCRIVWKPVLACGDPSDIMERKLHFDAKDLANLIHHTYRAMFEHEDHMKTLASLSMRTIRVNSCPYYNRGSLAAFLRFIKPRVVTDWDSMMELVLDRIAGDGSIMMGLSYYNDLCAHVSLMQVHDIPGLSVGCQPSDAAKFKNGLGAWKSLPTVVCMTLVVPRAKIEFIRKLTPNQLGSPNVLCTIQAASASQFSIGGWQEIFADVHLTFGELTTEAEATDDEHKVLIKEDPLGWKGKCPLLVTFNVPSWVVLRDPSKTVVTFGVQSTPQSVGTFMKSLGLTLTIDTTKLQDNNTVHITKFPPHCAGFASISTFSPMFKDEETKNGFKITISANIEQSTRSICGFTGRLDLHSENLTATLKAGFKVVLTQLSPTTIAVTLENHLLPLKLTFPVPVQSSKSRTRIARKPSYIEVIVPFADHVSNQGFTNFMFPLLLRNHVPMISNMPYLNLGCLPIIDTTSKTSTKSLEWLTSLISHQFSARELLQRDTESIEAGPRTNFKDSIFSIFMHYTGIQGAKCSVFGLNDAEHGGVQIIILVSRMLLDMASHTVVLDCAVLPLTHEMMGELVPFLGSLGNGGMVMIKVKQEEMKIWREVLPAMVERCRVWKHIPSCAYKTSGKIPLSAQNGVALICSCGAGKYPDNFSIAGVAKSNWAMARKFATRAALSPIFAVNYVERPFQLRDLLEKDEMKILVCRKCGKDHGGGGKALSKCARCLVVWYCSPECQRADWKEHKKTCKASEA
;
A
#
# COMPACT_ATOMS: atom_id res chain seq x y z
N MET A 1 -15.65 -16.41 0.20
CA MET A 1 -14.64 -15.35 0.45
C MET A 1 -15.00 -14.12 -0.39
N PRO A 2 -14.84 -12.89 0.13
CA PRO A 2 -15.25 -11.64 -0.50
C PRO A 2 -14.32 -11.22 -1.67
N ARG A 3 -14.00 -12.14 -2.57
CA ARG A 3 -13.32 -11.90 -3.86
C ARG A 3 -13.76 -12.95 -4.88
N PRO A 4 -13.85 -12.60 -6.18
CA PRO A 4 -14.11 -13.56 -7.24
C PRO A 4 -13.10 -14.71 -7.25
N THR A 5 -13.57 -15.87 -7.70
CA THR A 5 -12.73 -17.04 -7.92
C THR A 5 -12.43 -17.17 -9.40
N ALA A 6 -11.16 -17.35 -9.75
CA ALA A 6 -10.72 -17.49 -11.13
C ALA A 6 -10.21 -18.90 -11.41
N ILE A 7 -10.48 -19.41 -12.61
CA ILE A 7 -9.80 -20.60 -13.14
C ILE A 7 -8.33 -20.25 -13.33
N ASN A 8 -7.44 -21.00 -12.70
CA ASN A 8 -6.01 -20.79 -12.83
C ASN A 8 -5.28 -22.11 -13.08
N LEU A 9 -4.78 -22.29 -14.31
CA LEU A 9 -3.99 -23.47 -14.66
C LEU A 9 -2.51 -23.30 -14.33
N VAL A 10 -2.01 -22.05 -14.30
CA VAL A 10 -0.61 -21.72 -14.07
C VAL A 10 -0.54 -20.42 -13.27
N THR A 11 -0.13 -20.51 -12.01
CA THR A 11 0.21 -19.35 -11.20
C THR A 11 1.63 -18.86 -11.51
N PHE A 12 1.88 -17.58 -11.31
CA PHE A 12 3.23 -17.05 -11.38
C PHE A 12 3.92 -17.16 -10.03
N PHE A 13 5.09 -17.80 -10.03
CA PHE A 13 5.96 -17.88 -8.87
C PHE A 13 6.92 -16.69 -8.84
N TYR A 14 6.94 -15.98 -7.70
CA TYR A 14 7.75 -14.78 -7.46
C TYR A 14 8.80 -15.04 -6.36
N PRO A 15 9.82 -15.88 -6.61
CA PRO A 15 10.85 -16.24 -5.62
C PRO A 15 11.76 -15.07 -5.23
N ILE A 16 11.74 -14.00 -6.04
CA ILE A 16 12.53 -12.80 -5.86
C ILE A 16 11.55 -11.67 -6.07
N GLY A 17 11.45 -10.74 -5.10
CA GLY A 17 10.48 -9.69 -5.26
C GLY A 17 10.94 -8.61 -6.22
N ASN A 18 9.95 -7.84 -6.63
CA ASN A 18 9.93 -7.02 -7.83
C ASN A 18 10.04 -5.52 -7.54
N THR A 19 10.29 -5.15 -6.27
CA THR A 19 10.52 -3.79 -5.79
C THR A 19 11.82 -3.73 -4.98
N PRO A 20 12.46 -2.56 -4.88
CA PRO A 20 13.59 -2.36 -3.97
C PRO A 20 13.23 -2.69 -2.51
N CYS A 21 14.24 -2.98 -1.68
CA CYS A 21 14.03 -3.22 -0.26
C CYS A 21 13.51 -1.97 0.46
N VAL A 22 12.66 -2.17 1.46
CA VAL A 22 12.17 -1.12 2.37
C VAL A 22 12.50 -1.45 3.82
N CYS A 23 12.69 -0.43 4.65
CA CYS A 23 12.88 -0.60 6.09
C CYS A 23 11.50 -0.65 6.77
N LEU A 24 11.16 -1.80 7.36
CA LEU A 24 9.85 -2.06 7.94
C LEU A 24 9.57 -1.24 9.22
N THR A 25 10.63 -0.71 9.85
CA THR A 25 10.55 0.07 11.10
C THR A 25 10.76 1.56 10.88
N GLN A 26 10.83 2.01 9.63
CA GLN A 26 11.22 3.39 9.28
C GLN A 26 10.29 4.47 9.87
N ASP A 27 9.01 4.19 10.06
CA ASP A 27 8.04 5.13 10.65
C ASP A 27 7.76 4.85 12.14
N LEU A 28 8.48 3.91 12.75
CA LEU A 28 8.38 3.62 14.18
C LEU A 28 9.44 4.39 14.98
N PRO A 29 9.07 5.02 16.11
CA PRO A 29 10.04 5.61 17.04
C PRO A 29 11.14 4.60 17.40
N PRO A 30 12.42 5.01 17.49
CA PRO A 30 13.54 4.10 17.76
C PRO A 30 13.42 3.26 19.04
N GLU A 31 12.63 3.70 20.01
CA GLU A 31 12.40 3.00 21.28
C GLU A 31 11.28 1.95 21.25
N ASP A 32 10.43 1.97 20.22
CA ASP A 32 9.25 1.10 20.17
C ASP A 32 9.59 -0.27 19.60
N ASP A 33 9.11 -1.33 20.26
CA ASP A 33 9.11 -2.68 19.71
C ASP A 33 8.26 -2.76 18.43
N ALA A 34 8.69 -3.58 17.47
CA ALA A 34 8.01 -3.74 16.19
C ALA A 34 7.20 -5.04 16.18
N ARG A 35 5.89 -4.90 15.94
CA ARG A 35 4.96 -6.01 15.67
C ARG A 35 4.47 -5.84 14.25
N ILE A 36 5.05 -6.60 13.33
CA ILE A 36 4.92 -6.40 11.89
C ILE A 36 4.11 -7.55 11.28
N LEU A 37 3.10 -7.22 10.48
CA LEU A 37 2.39 -8.17 9.61
C LEU A 37 2.76 -7.90 8.14
N LEU A 38 3.33 -8.91 7.49
CA LEU A 38 3.64 -8.89 6.05
C LEU A 38 2.63 -9.76 5.30
N LEU A 39 1.78 -9.14 4.48
CA LEU A 39 0.82 -9.85 3.63
C LEU A 39 1.35 -9.86 2.19
N GLY A 40 1.59 -11.05 1.63
CA GLY A 40 2.35 -11.20 0.39
C GLY A 40 3.82 -10.89 0.62
N CYS A 41 4.40 -11.56 1.63
CA CYS A 41 5.73 -11.24 2.16
C CYS A 41 6.86 -11.35 1.12
N GLY A 42 6.72 -12.23 0.12
CA GLY A 42 7.74 -12.42 -0.90
C GLY A 42 9.07 -12.88 -0.31
N ASP A 43 10.18 -12.35 -0.80
CA ASP A 43 11.52 -12.73 -0.35
C ASP A 43 11.98 -12.05 0.96
N ILE A 44 13.10 -12.51 1.50
CA ILE A 44 13.68 -12.01 2.76
C ILE A 44 14.28 -10.60 2.70
N ARG A 45 14.25 -9.87 1.57
CA ARG A 45 15.02 -8.62 1.41
C ARG A 45 14.65 -7.56 2.43
N ASN A 46 13.35 -7.41 2.74
CA ASN A 46 12.87 -6.38 3.65
C ASN A 46 13.27 -6.69 5.09
N ILE A 47 13.26 -7.97 5.47
CA ILE A 47 13.71 -8.42 6.80
C ILE A 47 15.21 -8.18 6.95
N LEU A 48 16.02 -8.59 5.97
CA LEU A 48 17.48 -8.41 6.01
C LEU A 48 17.89 -6.94 6.00
N PHE A 49 17.26 -6.12 5.14
CA PHE A 49 17.54 -4.69 5.09
C PHE A 49 17.11 -3.98 6.37
N THR A 50 15.97 -4.34 6.96
CA THR A 50 15.53 -3.80 8.26
C THR A 50 16.54 -4.17 9.36
N ALA A 51 17.02 -5.43 9.41
CA ALA A 51 18.05 -5.84 10.35
C ALA A 51 19.37 -5.06 10.20
N TYR A 52 19.72 -4.66 8.98
CA TYR A 52 20.86 -3.81 8.70
C TYR A 52 20.63 -2.34 9.12
N ALA A 53 19.49 -1.76 8.76
CA ALA A 53 19.15 -0.37 9.04
C ALA A 53 19.01 -0.11 10.55
N ASP A 54 18.44 -1.05 11.31
CA ASP A 54 18.17 -0.94 12.74
C ASP A 54 19.31 -1.45 13.65
N ALA A 55 20.50 -1.74 13.09
CA ALA A 55 21.60 -2.38 13.83
C ALA A 55 22.16 -1.57 15.03
N ALA A 56 21.90 -0.26 15.16
CA ALA A 56 22.30 0.58 16.30
C ALA A 56 21.51 1.92 16.36
N PRO A 57 21.33 2.59 17.53
CA PRO A 57 21.77 2.24 18.88
C PRO A 57 20.65 1.88 19.89
N LEU A 58 19.38 1.87 19.49
CA LEU A 58 18.25 1.59 20.38
C LEU A 58 17.67 0.22 20.03
N THR A 59 17.84 -0.74 20.94
CA THR A 59 17.59 -2.16 20.70
C THR A 59 16.11 -2.50 20.89
N ARG A 60 15.30 -2.29 19.85
CA ARG A 60 13.92 -2.79 19.80
C ARG A 60 13.89 -4.29 19.51
N SER A 61 12.87 -4.99 20.00
CA SER A 61 12.51 -6.34 19.56
C SER A 61 11.65 -6.26 18.28
N MET A 62 11.67 -7.33 17.48
CA MET A 62 10.93 -7.43 16.22
C MET A 62 10.19 -8.76 16.12
N ASP A 63 8.87 -8.75 16.24
CA ASP A 63 8.00 -9.90 15.90
C ASP A 63 7.39 -9.66 14.52
N ILE A 64 7.75 -10.50 13.54
CA ILE A 64 7.34 -10.39 12.14
C ILE A 64 6.51 -11.62 11.77
N THR A 65 5.23 -11.42 11.51
CA THR A 65 4.34 -12.45 10.95
C THR A 65 4.26 -12.31 9.44
N SER A 66 4.71 -13.33 8.71
CA SER A 66 4.75 -13.39 7.26
C SER A 66 3.69 -14.33 6.72
N CYS A 67 2.81 -13.80 5.87
CA CYS A 67 1.79 -14.55 5.15
C CYS A 67 2.10 -14.51 3.66
N ASP A 68 2.18 -15.68 3.03
CA ASP A 68 2.25 -15.80 1.58
C ASP A 68 1.28 -16.89 1.08
N HIS A 69 0.82 -16.75 -0.16
CA HIS A 69 -0.06 -17.75 -0.77
C HIS A 69 0.71 -18.99 -1.23
N GLU A 70 2.00 -18.83 -1.55
CA GLU A 70 2.86 -19.90 -2.06
C GLU A 70 3.77 -20.46 -0.95
N ASP A 71 3.66 -21.74 -0.64
CA ASP A 71 4.48 -22.42 0.36
C ASP A 71 5.97 -22.47 -0.01
N ALA A 72 6.29 -22.57 -1.31
CA ALA A 72 7.66 -22.52 -1.80
C ALA A 72 8.39 -21.22 -1.41
N ILE A 73 7.68 -20.09 -1.28
CA ILE A 73 8.27 -18.82 -0.83
C ILE A 73 8.70 -18.95 0.63
N ILE A 74 7.82 -19.42 1.49
CA ILE A 74 8.09 -19.60 2.92
C ILE A 74 9.21 -20.61 3.15
N ALA A 75 9.18 -21.74 2.43
CA ALA A 75 10.21 -22.77 2.51
C ALA A 75 11.61 -22.24 2.16
N ARG A 76 11.69 -21.39 1.11
CA ARG A 76 12.94 -20.74 0.70
C ARG A 76 13.41 -19.69 1.69
N ASN A 77 12.50 -18.89 2.23
CA ASN A 77 12.83 -17.84 3.20
C ASN A 77 13.44 -18.45 4.47
N VAL A 78 12.78 -19.44 5.06
CA VAL A 78 13.27 -20.12 6.26
C VAL A 78 14.59 -20.87 5.98
N LEU A 79 14.71 -21.52 4.81
CA LEU A 79 15.97 -22.15 4.39
C LEU A 79 17.12 -21.13 4.33
N ALA A 80 16.94 -20.00 3.67
CA ALA A 80 17.98 -18.98 3.53
C ALA A 80 18.37 -18.35 4.87
N LEU A 81 17.39 -18.03 5.72
CA LEU A 81 17.66 -17.46 7.04
C LEU A 81 18.41 -18.45 7.93
N THR A 82 18.06 -19.74 7.91
CA THR A 82 18.76 -20.75 8.71
C THR A 82 20.17 -21.05 8.18
N LEU A 83 20.39 -21.04 6.86
CA LEU A 83 21.73 -21.07 6.26
C LEU A 83 22.59 -19.89 6.75
N MET A 84 22.00 -18.69 6.82
CA MET A 84 22.71 -17.51 7.33
C MET A 84 23.08 -17.67 8.80
N LEU A 85 22.17 -18.18 9.64
CA LEU A 85 22.44 -18.40 11.07
C LEU A 85 23.55 -19.42 11.31
N ASP A 86 23.59 -20.47 10.50
CA ASP A 86 24.60 -21.53 10.59
C ASP A 86 25.98 -21.09 10.01
N ASP A 87 26.04 -20.06 9.15
CA ASP A 87 27.28 -19.48 8.63
C ASP A 87 27.96 -18.55 9.64
N VAL A 88 28.33 -19.10 10.80
CA VAL A 88 29.00 -18.39 11.90
C VAL A 88 30.37 -17.82 11.47
N SER A 89 31.04 -18.48 10.51
CA SER A 89 32.33 -18.06 9.97
C SER A 89 32.26 -16.94 8.93
N ASP A 90 31.07 -16.58 8.43
CA ASP A 90 30.87 -15.63 7.33
C ASP A 90 31.62 -16.02 6.04
N GLN A 91 31.69 -17.33 5.75
CA GLN A 91 32.46 -17.91 4.63
C GLN A 91 31.57 -18.57 3.58
N GLN A 92 30.27 -18.74 3.85
CA GLN A 92 29.34 -19.41 2.95
C GLN A 92 28.44 -18.45 2.16
N HIS A 93 28.57 -17.12 2.35
CA HIS A 93 27.74 -16.11 1.69
C HIS A 93 27.60 -16.32 0.16
N SER A 94 28.67 -16.77 -0.52
CA SER A 94 28.63 -17.07 -1.96
C SER A 94 27.74 -18.27 -2.29
N SER A 95 27.85 -19.36 -1.54
CA SER A 95 27.00 -20.55 -1.73
C SER A 95 25.55 -20.26 -1.35
N ILE A 96 25.30 -19.49 -0.28
CA ILE A 96 23.94 -19.06 0.10
C ILE A 96 23.32 -18.19 -1.00
N TRP A 97 24.10 -17.26 -1.57
CA TRP A 97 23.67 -16.46 -2.72
C TRP A 97 23.28 -17.35 -3.91
N GLN A 98 24.08 -18.35 -4.25
CA GLN A 98 23.76 -19.28 -5.34
C GLN A 98 22.46 -20.04 -5.06
N ILE A 99 22.32 -20.62 -3.85
CA ILE A 99 21.13 -21.37 -3.43
C ILE A 99 19.87 -20.51 -3.55
N TYR A 100 19.95 -19.24 -3.17
CA TYR A 100 18.77 -18.39 -3.14
C TYR A 100 18.46 -17.71 -4.49
N TYR A 101 19.47 -17.36 -5.28
CA TYR A 101 19.32 -16.48 -6.46
C TYR A 101 19.72 -17.10 -7.80
N HIS A 102 20.34 -18.29 -7.87
CA HIS A 102 20.75 -18.88 -9.15
C HIS A 102 19.81 -20.01 -9.58
N PHE A 103 19.55 -20.12 -10.88
CA PHE A 103 18.81 -21.25 -11.45
C PHE A 103 19.64 -22.53 -11.51
N TYR A 104 20.96 -22.40 -11.46
CA TYR A 104 21.89 -23.53 -11.50
C TYR A 104 22.87 -23.46 -10.34
N LEU A 105 23.08 -24.59 -9.66
CA LEU A 105 24.01 -24.72 -8.54
C LEU A 105 25.25 -25.51 -8.94
N ASP A 106 26.39 -25.14 -8.35
CA ASP A 106 27.57 -25.99 -8.28
C ASP A 106 27.38 -27.13 -7.25
N ASP A 107 28.24 -28.16 -7.31
CA ASP A 107 28.13 -29.34 -6.43
C ASP A 107 28.25 -28.97 -4.94
N LYS A 108 29.06 -27.95 -4.62
CA LYS A 108 29.25 -27.47 -3.24
C LYS A 108 27.95 -26.87 -2.69
N SER A 109 27.31 -26.00 -3.45
CA SER A 109 26.09 -25.28 -3.07
C SER A 109 24.89 -26.21 -3.07
N LEU A 110 24.82 -27.16 -4.01
CA LEU A 110 23.82 -28.22 -3.98
C LEU A 110 23.96 -29.10 -2.73
N LYS A 111 25.18 -29.50 -2.37
CA LYS A 111 25.40 -30.30 -1.16
C LYS A 111 25.02 -29.53 0.10
N LEU A 112 25.34 -28.24 0.17
CA LEU A 112 24.95 -27.37 1.28
C LEU A 112 23.42 -27.28 1.40
N LEU A 113 22.72 -27.07 0.27
CA LEU A 113 21.26 -27.08 0.20
C LEU A 113 20.68 -28.38 0.74
N GLN A 114 21.14 -29.53 0.24
CA GLN A 114 20.64 -30.85 0.64
C GLN A 114 20.85 -31.13 2.12
N VAL A 115 22.03 -30.79 2.66
CA VAL A 115 22.34 -30.97 4.09
C VAL A 115 21.41 -30.11 4.96
N GLN A 116 21.23 -28.84 4.60
CA GLN A 116 20.36 -27.95 5.35
C GLN A 116 18.89 -28.36 5.25
N ALA A 117 18.41 -28.68 4.05
CA ALA A 117 17.04 -29.14 3.85
C ALA A 117 16.73 -30.42 4.63
N LYS A 118 17.66 -31.38 4.68
CA LYS A 118 17.53 -32.60 5.50
C LYS A 118 17.43 -32.28 6.99
N LYS A 119 18.24 -31.33 7.49
CA LYS A 119 18.18 -30.85 8.88
C LYS A 119 16.84 -30.21 9.19
N LEU A 120 16.36 -29.32 8.32
CA LEU A 120 15.08 -28.62 8.49
C LEU A 120 13.89 -29.57 8.42
N SER A 121 13.88 -30.50 7.46
CA SER A 121 12.84 -31.53 7.37
C SER A 121 12.76 -32.37 8.64
N HIS A 122 13.90 -32.80 9.18
CA HIS A 122 13.94 -33.58 10.43
C HIS A 122 13.40 -32.77 11.62
N LEU A 123 13.88 -31.53 11.81
CA LEU A 123 13.43 -30.66 12.89
C LEU A 123 11.94 -30.35 12.79
N ALA A 124 11.45 -30.12 11.58
CA ALA A 124 10.06 -29.88 11.30
C ALA A 124 9.24 -31.16 11.24
N GLY A 125 9.64 -32.29 11.83
CA GLY A 125 8.83 -33.52 11.87
C GLY A 125 7.50 -33.32 12.62
N THR A 126 7.56 -32.69 13.79
CA THR A 126 6.40 -32.25 14.60
C THR A 126 6.63 -30.81 15.08
N ILE A 127 5.58 -30.15 15.59
CA ILE A 127 5.71 -28.80 16.13
C ILE A 127 6.55 -28.76 17.40
N GLU A 128 6.50 -29.79 18.25
CA GLU A 128 7.30 -29.90 19.47
C GLU A 128 8.78 -30.04 19.13
N SER A 129 9.12 -30.88 18.14
CA SER A 129 10.49 -31.03 17.63
C SER A 129 11.02 -29.71 17.07
N TRP A 130 10.18 -28.95 16.35
CA TRP A 130 10.57 -27.64 15.83
C TRP A 130 10.82 -26.63 16.97
N LYS A 131 9.88 -26.52 17.92
CA LYS A 131 9.97 -25.62 19.09
C LYS A 131 11.20 -25.93 19.96
N ALA A 132 11.54 -27.21 20.14
CA ALA A 132 12.73 -27.65 20.88
C ALA A 132 14.05 -27.51 20.08
N GLY A 133 13.95 -27.41 18.76
CA GLY A 133 15.09 -27.30 17.85
C GLY A 133 15.83 -25.97 17.92
N ALA A 134 17.00 -25.91 17.25
CA ALA A 134 17.88 -24.74 17.26
C ALA A 134 17.24 -23.45 16.70
N TYR A 135 16.23 -23.59 15.83
CA TYR A 135 15.55 -22.46 15.18
C TYR A 135 14.22 -22.09 15.81
N GLY A 136 13.62 -22.97 16.63
CA GLY A 136 12.25 -22.81 17.15
C GLY A 136 12.04 -21.61 18.08
N LYS A 137 13.12 -21.06 18.65
CA LYS A 137 13.07 -19.81 19.44
C LYS A 137 12.91 -18.55 18.58
N LEU A 138 13.46 -18.59 17.36
CA LEU A 138 13.50 -17.46 16.44
C LEU A 138 12.41 -17.57 15.37
N MET A 139 12.03 -18.79 14.97
CA MET A 139 11.13 -19.04 13.86
C MET A 139 9.98 -19.94 14.30
N ALA A 140 8.74 -19.58 13.97
CA ALA A 140 7.54 -20.34 14.31
C ALA A 140 6.62 -20.50 13.09
N PHE A 141 5.88 -21.60 13.04
CA PHE A 141 4.78 -21.79 12.09
C PHE A 141 3.46 -21.45 12.78
N CYS A 142 2.59 -20.69 12.11
CA CYS A 142 1.32 -20.26 12.70
C CYS A 142 0.31 -21.41 12.86
N ASP A 143 0.46 -22.47 12.04
CA ASP A 143 -0.36 -23.68 12.09
C ASP A 143 0.40 -24.93 11.62
N GLU A 144 -0.24 -26.07 11.81
CA GLU A 144 0.29 -27.41 11.50
C GLU A 144 0.37 -27.70 10.01
N ASP A 145 -0.56 -27.16 9.21
CA ASP A 145 -0.55 -27.39 7.77
C ASP A 145 0.55 -26.60 7.06
N THR A 146 0.82 -25.36 7.50
CA THR A 146 1.95 -24.55 7.02
C THR A 146 3.26 -25.29 7.25
N ARG A 147 3.47 -25.82 8.46
CA ARG A 147 4.64 -26.65 8.78
C ARG A 147 4.75 -27.84 7.82
N ARG A 148 3.65 -28.56 7.58
CA ARG A 148 3.61 -29.74 6.72
C ARG A 148 3.95 -29.42 5.26
N MET A 149 3.35 -28.37 4.69
CA MET A 149 3.60 -27.91 3.33
C MET A 149 5.06 -27.47 3.16
N VAL A 150 5.58 -26.65 4.08
CA VAL A 150 6.97 -26.20 4.06
C VAL A 150 7.96 -27.37 4.20
N LYS A 151 7.64 -28.35 5.06
CA LYS A 151 8.43 -29.57 5.19
C LYS A 151 8.50 -30.37 3.89
N GLN A 152 7.39 -30.49 3.14
CA GLN A 152 7.36 -31.22 1.87
C GLN A 152 8.35 -30.64 0.86
N HIS A 153 8.45 -29.31 0.77
CA HIS A 153 9.48 -28.65 -0.04
C HIS A 153 10.91 -29.04 0.39
N TRP A 154 11.18 -29.05 1.70
CA TRP A 154 12.50 -29.46 2.20
C TRP A 154 12.78 -30.94 2.00
N ASP A 155 11.78 -31.81 2.06
CA ASP A 155 11.92 -33.22 1.69
C ASP A 155 12.36 -33.35 0.22
N GLU A 156 11.76 -32.57 -0.69
CA GLU A 156 12.18 -32.54 -2.10
C GLU A 156 13.60 -31.97 -2.28
N TYR A 157 13.98 -30.95 -1.52
CA TYR A 157 15.31 -30.33 -1.63
C TYR A 157 16.43 -31.20 -1.03
N ALA A 158 16.09 -32.07 -0.06
CA ALA A 158 17.02 -32.95 0.64
C ALA A 158 17.44 -34.18 -0.20
N VAL A 159 16.79 -34.41 -1.35
CA VAL A 159 17.01 -35.60 -2.18
C VAL A 159 18.45 -35.66 -2.70
N SER A 160 19.22 -36.65 -2.23
CA SER A 160 20.61 -36.89 -2.65
C SER A 160 20.89 -38.32 -3.16
N ASP A 161 20.01 -39.28 -2.86
CA ASP A 161 20.26 -40.72 -3.04
C ASP A 161 19.15 -41.41 -3.86
N LEU A 162 18.92 -40.94 -5.10
CA LEU A 162 17.94 -41.52 -6.02
C LEU A 162 18.53 -42.69 -6.81
N SER A 163 17.69 -43.68 -7.15
CA SER A 163 18.07 -44.64 -8.19
C SER A 163 18.28 -43.92 -9.54
N LYS A 164 19.01 -44.55 -10.47
CA LYS A 164 19.28 -43.95 -11.79
C LYS A 164 18.00 -43.51 -12.51
N ASN A 165 16.93 -44.30 -12.43
CA ASN A 165 15.66 -43.99 -13.10
C ASN A 165 14.92 -42.83 -12.43
N GLU A 166 14.93 -42.77 -11.10
CA GLU A 166 14.30 -41.67 -10.35
C GLU A 166 15.04 -40.36 -10.55
N GLN A 167 16.38 -40.38 -10.58
CA GLN A 167 17.18 -39.20 -10.88
C GLN A 167 16.85 -38.65 -12.27
N VAL A 168 16.71 -39.51 -13.28
CA VAL A 168 16.32 -39.09 -14.64
C VAL A 168 14.92 -38.47 -14.63
N LYS A 169 13.95 -39.06 -13.91
CA LYS A 169 12.60 -38.48 -13.80
C LYS A 169 12.65 -37.10 -13.14
N HIS A 170 13.40 -36.97 -12.05
CA HIS A 170 13.57 -35.74 -11.30
C HIS A 170 14.21 -34.63 -12.16
N ASP A 171 15.35 -34.93 -12.81
CA ASP A 171 16.06 -33.99 -13.67
C ASP A 171 15.19 -33.53 -14.87
N ASN A 172 14.46 -34.46 -15.48
CA ASN A 172 13.53 -34.14 -16.58
C ASN A 172 12.40 -33.21 -16.13
N ARG A 173 11.85 -33.40 -14.91
CA ARG A 173 10.82 -32.53 -14.33
C ARG A 173 11.34 -31.10 -14.16
N LEU A 174 12.51 -30.95 -13.53
CA LEU A 174 13.14 -29.64 -13.33
C LEU A 174 13.40 -28.95 -14.68
N LYS A 175 13.93 -29.70 -15.66
CA LYS A 175 14.21 -29.19 -17.00
C LYS A 175 12.93 -28.70 -17.70
N ALA A 176 11.85 -29.47 -17.64
CA ALA A 176 10.57 -29.11 -18.24
C ALA A 176 9.97 -27.84 -17.62
N SER A 177 10.07 -27.67 -16.29
CA SER A 177 9.64 -26.44 -15.61
C SER A 177 10.43 -25.22 -16.11
N PHE A 178 11.75 -25.35 -16.23
CA PHE A 178 12.58 -24.26 -16.71
C PHE A 178 12.32 -23.91 -18.19
N GLU A 179 12.11 -24.92 -19.04
CA GLU A 179 11.72 -24.72 -20.44
C GLU A 179 10.37 -23.98 -20.56
N ALA A 180 9.40 -24.29 -19.68
CA ALA A 180 8.13 -23.58 -19.60
C ALA A 180 8.31 -22.11 -19.21
N ALA A 181 9.14 -21.83 -18.20
CA ALA A 181 9.48 -20.46 -17.79
C ALA A 181 10.16 -19.67 -18.92
N GLN A 182 11.11 -20.29 -19.64
CA GLN A 182 11.75 -19.65 -20.79
C GLN A 182 10.78 -19.37 -21.93
N LYS A 183 9.86 -20.29 -22.21
CA LYS A 183 8.81 -20.09 -23.21
C LYS A 183 7.94 -18.89 -22.80
N MET A 184 7.51 -18.84 -21.55
CA MET A 184 6.69 -17.76 -21.03
C MET A 184 7.39 -16.40 -21.10
N LYS A 185 8.70 -16.35 -20.80
CA LYS A 185 9.53 -15.15 -21.00
C LYS A 185 9.54 -14.71 -22.47
N ARG A 186 9.78 -15.63 -23.41
CA ARG A 186 9.75 -15.32 -24.86
C ARG A 186 8.39 -14.76 -25.28
N ASP A 187 7.30 -15.37 -24.80
CA ASP A 187 5.94 -14.98 -25.16
C ASP A 187 5.52 -13.62 -24.57
N ARG A 188 5.99 -13.27 -23.36
CA ARG A 188 5.57 -12.06 -22.63
C ARG A 188 6.50 -10.86 -22.81
N VAL A 189 7.80 -11.11 -22.94
CA VAL A 189 8.82 -10.06 -22.99
C VAL A 189 9.42 -9.91 -24.39
N GLY A 190 9.45 -11.00 -25.17
CA GLY A 190 10.05 -11.01 -26.50
C GLY A 190 11.53 -10.63 -26.47
N SER A 191 11.93 -9.70 -27.35
CA SER A 191 13.27 -9.10 -27.40
C SER A 191 13.46 -7.90 -26.47
N SER A 192 12.41 -7.48 -25.74
CA SER A 192 12.46 -6.39 -24.78
C SER A 192 13.06 -6.85 -23.44
N PHE A 193 13.08 -5.97 -22.44
CA PHE A 193 13.41 -6.30 -21.06
C PHE A 193 12.52 -5.52 -20.07
N PRO A 194 12.25 -6.08 -18.87
CA PRO A 194 11.52 -5.36 -17.84
C PRO A 194 12.28 -4.12 -17.37
N LEU A 195 11.61 -2.95 -17.33
CA LEU A 195 12.19 -1.70 -16.83
C LEU A 195 12.12 -1.57 -15.29
N THR A 196 11.58 -2.55 -14.58
CA THR A 196 11.43 -2.54 -13.12
C THR A 196 12.75 -2.31 -12.38
N GLY A 197 13.86 -2.80 -12.93
CA GLY A 197 15.20 -2.64 -12.33
C GLY A 197 15.68 -1.19 -12.22
N LEU A 198 15.05 -0.26 -12.93
CA LEU A 198 15.39 1.17 -12.80
C LEU A 198 15.09 1.72 -11.41
N ARG A 199 14.07 1.19 -10.71
CA ARG A 199 13.74 1.59 -9.33
C ARG A 199 14.89 1.28 -8.37
N SER A 200 15.49 0.11 -8.52
CA SER A 200 16.63 -0.36 -7.71
C SER A 200 17.88 0.48 -7.91
N THR A 201 17.97 1.21 -9.03
CA THR A 201 19.11 2.10 -9.36
C THR A 201 18.83 3.57 -9.01
N ALA A 202 17.68 3.89 -8.42
CA ALA A 202 17.35 5.24 -8.00
C ALA A 202 18.32 5.73 -6.90
N PRO A 203 18.75 7.01 -6.92
CA PRO A 203 18.28 8.10 -7.77
C PRO A 203 18.97 8.23 -9.15
N VAL A 204 19.86 7.31 -9.54
CA VAL A 204 20.71 7.42 -10.74
C VAL A 204 20.21 6.61 -11.94
N SER A 205 18.89 6.38 -12.03
CA SER A 205 18.27 5.45 -12.98
C SER A 205 18.68 5.65 -14.44
N LEU A 206 18.89 6.89 -14.88
CA LEU A 206 19.33 7.19 -16.26
C LEU A 206 20.65 6.50 -16.64
N HIS A 207 21.60 6.41 -15.72
CA HIS A 207 22.93 5.82 -15.96
C HIS A 207 22.88 4.29 -16.07
N ALA A 208 21.85 3.67 -15.49
CA ALA A 208 21.74 2.22 -15.37
C ALA A 208 20.81 1.59 -16.42
N THR A 209 20.12 2.38 -17.26
CA THR A 209 19.10 1.88 -18.19
C THR A 209 19.58 0.77 -19.11
N THR A 210 20.78 0.90 -19.67
CA THR A 210 21.32 -0.13 -20.57
C THR A 210 21.87 -1.33 -19.82
N ASP A 211 22.48 -1.11 -18.65
CA ASP A 211 23.10 -2.16 -17.85
C ASP A 211 22.06 -3.08 -17.20
N THR A 212 20.93 -2.53 -16.75
CA THR A 212 19.80 -3.30 -16.19
C THR A 212 19.22 -4.28 -17.21
N GLY A 213 19.03 -3.87 -18.47
CA GLY A 213 18.61 -4.78 -19.54
C GLY A 213 19.64 -5.90 -19.83
N LYS A 214 20.94 -5.55 -19.80
CA LYS A 214 22.02 -6.53 -20.02
C LYS A 214 22.13 -7.54 -18.89
N ILE A 215 22.02 -7.12 -17.62
CA ILE A 215 22.14 -8.04 -16.48
C ILE A 215 20.94 -9.00 -16.41
N TYR A 216 19.73 -8.51 -16.70
CA TYR A 216 18.55 -9.37 -16.85
C TYR A 216 18.73 -10.40 -17.98
N ALA A 217 19.22 -9.96 -19.15
CA ALA A 217 19.48 -10.86 -20.26
C ALA A 217 20.56 -11.90 -19.94
N HIS A 218 21.64 -11.49 -19.27
CA HIS A 218 22.72 -12.37 -18.79
C HIS A 218 22.18 -13.44 -17.84
N TYR A 219 21.40 -13.04 -16.84
CA TYR A 219 20.83 -13.93 -15.84
C TYR A 219 19.95 -15.00 -16.49
N TRP A 220 19.00 -14.61 -17.35
CA TRP A 220 18.13 -15.59 -18.02
C TRP A 220 18.85 -16.47 -19.05
N LYS A 221 19.98 -16.01 -19.59
CA LYS A 221 20.79 -16.80 -20.54
C LYS A 221 21.64 -17.86 -19.83
N HIS A 222 22.22 -17.52 -18.69
CA HIS A 222 23.21 -18.36 -18.02
C HIS A 222 22.70 -19.02 -16.72
N GLY A 223 21.57 -18.54 -16.21
CA GLY A 223 20.95 -18.90 -14.94
C GLY A 223 21.83 -18.63 -13.72
N SER A 224 22.75 -17.67 -13.83
CA SER A 224 23.67 -17.24 -12.78
C SER A 224 23.94 -15.75 -12.94
N THR A 225 24.31 -15.11 -11.83
CA THR A 225 24.78 -13.72 -11.79
C THR A 225 26.31 -13.59 -11.95
N ASP A 226 27.04 -14.70 -12.11
CA ASP A 226 28.50 -14.69 -12.22
C ASP A 226 29.00 -14.05 -13.51
N ARG A 227 30.12 -13.34 -13.39
CA ARG A 227 30.73 -12.53 -14.45
C ARG A 227 31.29 -13.34 -15.62
N ASN A 228 31.88 -14.50 -15.34
CA ASN A 228 32.54 -15.35 -16.34
C ASN A 228 31.80 -16.67 -16.52
N PRO A 229 30.73 -16.71 -17.33
CA PRO A 229 29.92 -17.93 -17.48
C PRO A 229 30.68 -19.11 -18.10
N THR A 230 31.80 -18.86 -18.78
CA THR A 230 32.70 -19.89 -19.34
C THR A 230 33.52 -20.62 -18.28
N LEU A 231 33.70 -20.03 -17.10
CA LEU A 231 34.37 -20.65 -15.95
C LEU A 231 33.39 -21.43 -15.07
N LEU A 232 32.09 -21.35 -15.36
CA LEU A 232 31.09 -22.10 -14.61
C LEU A 232 31.27 -23.61 -14.86
N PRO A 233 31.12 -24.46 -13.82
CA PRO A 233 31.23 -25.90 -13.98
C PRO A 233 30.29 -26.41 -15.08
N LYS A 234 30.78 -27.34 -15.91
CA LYS A 234 29.97 -27.95 -16.98
C LYS A 234 28.86 -28.86 -16.41
N ASN A 235 29.03 -29.36 -15.19
CA ASN A 235 28.17 -30.32 -14.50
C ASN A 235 27.15 -29.67 -13.55
N ARG A 236 26.84 -28.37 -13.71
CA ARG A 236 25.85 -27.69 -12.86
C ARG A 236 24.48 -28.37 -12.90
N ARG A 237 23.79 -28.36 -11.76
CA ARG A 237 22.44 -28.91 -11.59
C ARG A 237 21.42 -27.79 -11.48
N LEU A 238 20.19 -28.05 -11.92
CA LEU A 238 19.09 -27.10 -11.71
C LEU A 238 18.82 -26.95 -10.22
N ASN A 239 18.57 -25.72 -9.79
CA ASN A 239 18.23 -25.41 -8.41
C ASN A 239 16.78 -25.84 -8.15
N PRO A 240 16.54 -26.85 -7.27
CA PRO A 240 15.19 -27.33 -7.02
C PRO A 240 14.31 -26.28 -6.33
N THR A 241 14.90 -25.26 -5.68
CA THR A 241 14.15 -24.17 -5.03
C THR A 241 13.44 -23.22 -6.02
N PHE A 242 13.66 -23.35 -7.34
CA PHE A 242 12.96 -22.58 -8.36
C PHE A 242 11.89 -23.36 -9.11
N ALA A 243 11.73 -24.65 -8.80
CA ALA A 243 10.89 -25.56 -9.55
C ALA A 243 9.65 -25.99 -8.73
N PRO A 244 8.50 -26.19 -9.40
CA PRO A 244 7.31 -26.70 -8.75
C PRO A 244 7.44 -28.19 -8.41
N MET A 245 6.78 -28.59 -7.33
CA MET A 245 6.50 -29.98 -6.98
C MET A 245 5.63 -30.66 -8.05
N GLU A 246 5.50 -31.99 -8.01
CA GLU A 246 4.68 -32.72 -9.01
C GLU A 246 3.19 -32.30 -8.95
N THR A 247 2.71 -32.01 -7.75
CA THR A 247 1.37 -31.53 -7.40
C THR A 247 1.14 -30.06 -7.75
N GLU A 248 2.19 -29.26 -7.87
CA GLU A 248 2.10 -27.82 -8.12
C GLU A 248 2.01 -27.49 -9.61
N THR A 249 1.50 -26.30 -9.92
CA THR A 249 1.30 -25.85 -11.30
C THR A 249 1.90 -24.47 -11.58
N PHE A 250 2.66 -23.89 -10.65
CA PHE A 250 3.25 -22.58 -10.87
C PHE A 250 4.35 -22.60 -11.94
N THR A 251 4.60 -21.44 -12.54
CA THR A 251 5.72 -21.18 -13.44
C THR A 251 6.46 -19.93 -12.98
N LEU A 252 7.78 -19.95 -13.07
CA LEU A 252 8.60 -18.81 -12.71
C LEU A 252 8.20 -17.55 -13.49
N HIS A 253 7.98 -16.45 -12.78
CA HIS A 253 7.62 -15.19 -13.41
C HIS A 253 8.73 -14.67 -14.33
N TYR A 254 8.36 -14.24 -15.54
CA TYR A 254 9.31 -13.78 -16.55
C TYR A 254 10.12 -12.55 -16.13
N GLY A 255 9.61 -11.76 -15.18
CA GLY A 255 10.31 -10.60 -14.61
C GLY A 255 11.30 -10.94 -13.49
N THR A 256 11.56 -12.22 -13.21
CA THR A 256 12.49 -12.64 -12.14
C THR A 256 13.90 -12.13 -12.43
N ASP A 257 14.44 -11.34 -11.49
CA ASP A 257 15.80 -10.79 -11.54
C ASP A 257 16.33 -10.58 -10.10
N PRO A 258 17.44 -11.25 -9.71
CA PRO A 258 18.08 -11.12 -8.39
C PRO A 258 18.43 -9.71 -7.95
N GLN A 259 18.61 -8.77 -8.90
CA GLN A 259 19.08 -7.43 -8.57
C GLN A 259 17.96 -6.53 -8.03
N LEU A 260 16.69 -6.84 -8.31
CA LEU A 260 15.57 -5.92 -8.06
C LEU A 260 15.40 -5.54 -6.59
N GLY A 261 15.75 -6.46 -5.67
CA GLY A 261 15.60 -6.27 -4.24
C GLY A 261 16.68 -5.40 -3.58
N PHE A 262 17.70 -4.95 -4.30
CA PHE A 262 18.87 -4.27 -3.73
C PHE A 262 18.99 -2.80 -4.17
N PRO A 263 19.64 -1.93 -3.38
CA PRO A 263 19.91 -0.54 -3.77
C PRO A 263 21.17 -0.44 -4.64
N LEU A 264 20.97 -0.62 -5.95
CA LEU A 264 21.99 -0.72 -6.99
C LEU A 264 22.61 0.64 -7.38
N ALA A 265 22.07 1.77 -6.91
CA ALA A 265 22.69 3.08 -7.10
C ALA A 265 24.14 3.14 -6.60
N THR A 266 24.46 2.30 -5.61
CA THR A 266 25.82 2.11 -5.09
C THR A 266 26.83 1.64 -6.13
N ALA A 267 26.39 1.08 -7.26
CA ALA A 267 27.28 0.69 -8.35
C ALA A 267 27.74 1.88 -9.23
N TYR A 268 27.12 3.05 -9.09
CA TYR A 268 27.33 4.20 -9.98
C TYR A 268 27.80 5.46 -9.24
N ILE A 269 27.42 5.59 -7.97
CA ILE A 269 27.73 6.79 -7.17
C ILE A 269 29.15 6.67 -6.58
N PRO A 270 29.97 7.74 -6.64
CA PRO A 270 31.28 7.73 -6.00
C PRO A 270 31.14 7.80 -4.48
N PHE A 271 31.85 6.93 -3.77
CA PHE A 271 31.86 6.90 -2.30
C PHE A 271 33.27 7.13 -1.73
N THR A 272 33.30 7.64 -0.50
CA THR A 272 34.54 7.75 0.29
C THR A 272 35.07 6.37 0.72
N LYS A 273 36.36 6.29 1.08
CA LYS A 273 37.00 5.01 1.45
C LYS A 273 36.42 4.40 2.73
N GLU A 274 35.93 5.25 3.63
CA GLU A 274 35.34 4.88 4.91
C GLU A 274 33.83 4.60 4.80
N SER A 275 33.25 4.70 3.59
CA SER A 275 31.83 4.47 3.37
C SER A 275 31.45 3.02 3.69
N PRO A 276 30.33 2.78 4.41
CA PRO A 276 29.75 1.45 4.45
C PRO A 276 29.33 1.02 3.04
N LEU A 277 29.27 -0.30 2.83
CA LEU A 277 28.81 -0.92 1.57
C LEU A 277 29.66 -0.53 0.35
N LEU A 278 30.92 -0.12 0.57
CA LEU A 278 31.89 0.10 -0.49
C LEU A 278 32.29 -1.24 -1.11
N MET A 279 32.27 -1.33 -2.44
CA MET A 279 32.66 -2.54 -3.17
C MET A 279 34.17 -2.79 -3.12
N GLU A 280 34.57 -4.02 -2.78
CA GLU A 280 35.98 -4.43 -2.77
C GLU A 280 36.60 -4.40 -4.19
N GLY A 281 37.77 -3.78 -4.33
CA GLY A 281 38.48 -3.68 -5.61
C GLY A 281 38.00 -2.54 -6.54
N GLY A 282 37.10 -1.67 -6.08
CA GLY A 282 36.65 -0.47 -6.79
C GLY A 282 35.59 -0.72 -7.86
N THR A 283 34.95 0.37 -8.32
CA THR A 283 33.87 0.32 -9.31
C THR A 283 34.41 -0.03 -10.69
N LYS A 284 34.10 -1.24 -11.18
CA LYS A 284 34.44 -1.66 -12.55
C LYS A 284 33.46 -1.06 -13.56
N SER A 285 33.88 -0.89 -14.82
CA SER A 285 33.10 -0.17 -15.84
C SER A 285 32.07 -1.03 -16.58
N ASP A 286 31.99 -2.33 -16.32
CA ASP A 286 31.04 -3.22 -16.99
C ASP A 286 29.72 -3.35 -16.23
N PHE A 287 28.70 -3.92 -16.88
CA PHE A 287 27.36 -4.05 -16.30
C PHE A 287 27.29 -5.00 -15.08
N HIS A 288 28.33 -5.81 -14.85
CA HIS A 288 28.43 -6.68 -13.66
C HIS A 288 28.65 -5.92 -12.35
N ARG A 289 29.03 -4.64 -12.39
CA ARG A 289 29.08 -3.77 -11.20
C ARG A 289 27.78 -3.76 -10.40
N ILE A 290 26.64 -3.92 -11.07
CA ILE A 290 25.32 -4.03 -10.44
C ILE A 290 25.26 -5.26 -9.51
N THR A 291 25.75 -6.39 -10.00
CA THR A 291 25.80 -7.63 -9.22
C THR A 291 26.78 -7.55 -8.06
N ASP A 292 27.94 -6.94 -8.28
CA ASP A 292 28.95 -6.75 -7.24
C ASP A 292 28.38 -5.91 -6.08
N ALA A 293 27.62 -4.86 -6.40
CA ALA A 293 26.89 -4.07 -5.42
C ALA A 293 25.87 -4.92 -4.64
N ALA A 294 24.98 -5.65 -5.33
CA ALA A 294 23.97 -6.47 -4.67
C ALA A 294 24.56 -7.55 -3.74
N ARG A 295 25.67 -8.19 -4.14
CA ARG A 295 26.39 -9.15 -3.30
C ARG A 295 26.97 -8.49 -2.04
N THR A 296 27.53 -7.29 -2.19
CA THR A 296 28.05 -6.49 -1.07
C THR A 296 26.94 -6.18 -0.06
N HIS A 297 25.77 -5.76 -0.54
CA HIS A 297 24.58 -5.54 0.30
C HIS A 297 24.14 -6.81 1.01
N PHE A 298 23.95 -7.90 0.26
CA PHE A 298 23.52 -9.18 0.80
C PHE A 298 24.44 -9.67 1.93
N GLN A 299 25.76 -9.61 1.73
CA GLN A 299 26.73 -10.02 2.76
C GLN A 299 26.64 -9.14 4.00
N ALA A 300 26.58 -7.83 3.83
CA ALA A 300 26.45 -6.88 4.95
C ALA A 300 25.15 -7.09 5.73
N TRP A 301 24.02 -7.30 5.02
CA TRP A 301 22.72 -7.49 5.65
C TRP A 301 22.60 -8.84 6.35
N ALA A 302 23.08 -9.92 5.74
CA ALA A 302 23.14 -11.24 6.37
C ALA A 302 23.99 -11.21 7.65
N LYS A 303 25.11 -10.47 7.63
CA LYS A 303 25.94 -10.24 8.82
C LYS A 303 25.21 -9.45 9.90
N SER A 304 24.47 -8.40 9.55
CA SER A 304 23.67 -7.66 10.52
C SER A 304 22.55 -8.51 11.11
N PHE A 305 21.83 -9.27 10.29
CA PHE A 305 20.79 -10.21 10.73
C PHE A 305 21.32 -11.24 11.72
N ARG A 306 22.45 -11.91 11.42
CA ARG A 306 23.08 -12.84 12.37
C ARG A 306 23.37 -12.20 13.72
N LYS A 307 23.89 -10.97 13.72
CA LYS A 307 24.23 -10.24 14.95
C LYS A 307 23.01 -9.81 15.77
N SER A 308 21.86 -9.63 15.13
CA SER A 308 20.63 -9.18 15.78
C SER A 308 19.58 -10.27 15.93
N ALA A 309 19.88 -11.51 15.51
CA ALA A 309 18.92 -12.61 15.45
C ALA A 309 18.15 -12.86 16.76
N GLU A 310 18.80 -12.69 17.91
CA GLU A 310 18.16 -12.84 19.24
C GLU A 310 17.00 -11.85 19.50
N LYS A 311 16.89 -10.78 18.72
CA LYS A 311 15.85 -9.75 18.82
C LYS A 311 14.66 -10.02 17.92
N PHE A 312 14.74 -11.03 17.07
CA PHE A 312 13.71 -11.37 16.11
C PHE A 312 12.84 -12.52 16.60
N THR A 313 11.57 -12.48 16.23
CA THR A 313 10.65 -13.62 16.21
C THR A 313 9.96 -13.59 14.86
N LEU A 314 10.13 -14.65 14.07
CA LEU A 314 9.64 -14.74 12.70
C LEU A 314 8.56 -15.82 12.64
N ARG A 315 7.33 -15.43 12.29
CA ARG A 315 6.18 -16.33 12.22
C ARG A 315 5.76 -16.51 10.78
N PHE A 316 5.43 -17.73 10.37
CA PHE A 316 5.13 -18.04 8.97
C PHE A 316 3.78 -18.72 8.83
N PHE A 317 2.99 -18.22 7.88
CA PHE A 317 1.70 -18.76 7.48
C PHE A 317 1.63 -18.89 5.96
N VAL A 318 1.11 -20.01 5.47
CA VAL A 318 0.82 -20.23 4.04
C VAL A 318 -0.69 -20.23 3.83
N GLY A 319 -1.21 -19.31 3.01
CA GLY A 319 -2.62 -19.28 2.63
C GLY A 319 -3.08 -17.92 2.09
N ASP A 320 -4.40 -17.78 1.95
CA ASP A 320 -5.04 -16.55 1.50
C ASP A 320 -4.93 -15.43 2.57
N ALA A 321 -4.38 -14.28 2.16
CA ALA A 321 -4.18 -13.14 3.05
C ALA A 321 -5.49 -12.59 3.65
N ILE A 322 -6.61 -12.61 2.91
CA ILE A 322 -7.90 -12.12 3.39
C ILE A 322 -8.47 -13.08 4.43
N GLY A 323 -8.43 -14.39 4.15
CA GLY A 323 -8.84 -15.43 5.11
C GLY A 323 -8.01 -15.43 6.39
N PHE A 324 -6.68 -15.26 6.27
CA PHE A 324 -5.80 -15.16 7.43
C PHE A 324 -6.13 -13.93 8.28
N CYS A 325 -6.29 -12.76 7.65
CA CYS A 325 -6.66 -11.53 8.35
C CYS A 325 -8.00 -11.66 9.09
N HIS A 326 -9.05 -12.19 8.45
CA HIS A 326 -10.33 -12.40 9.13
C HIS A 326 -10.25 -13.44 10.25
N THR A 327 -9.36 -14.43 10.15
CA THR A 327 -9.09 -15.37 11.25
C THR A 327 -8.44 -14.68 12.45
N LEU A 328 -7.45 -13.81 12.23
CA LEU A 328 -6.85 -13.00 13.29
C LEU A 328 -7.86 -12.03 13.92
N GLN A 329 -8.74 -11.43 13.11
CA GLN A 329 -9.85 -10.62 13.62
C GLN A 329 -10.83 -11.45 14.46
N HIS A 330 -11.09 -12.70 14.04
CA HIS A 330 -11.97 -13.60 14.78
C HIS A 330 -11.41 -13.91 16.15
N ILE A 331 -10.12 -14.26 16.23
CA ILE A 331 -9.40 -14.47 17.50
C ILE A 331 -9.57 -13.29 18.44
N ASN A 332 -9.40 -12.06 17.94
CA ASN A 332 -9.57 -10.84 18.75
C ASN A 332 -10.99 -10.66 19.31
N SER A 333 -12.01 -11.18 18.62
CA SER A 333 -13.42 -10.99 18.98
C SER A 333 -14.00 -12.12 19.82
N SER A 334 -13.59 -13.37 19.56
CA SER A 334 -14.19 -14.58 20.13
C SER A 334 -13.22 -15.42 20.97
N GLY A 335 -11.89 -15.19 20.84
CA GLY A 335 -10.86 -16.06 21.38
C GLY A 335 -10.69 -17.39 20.62
N ASN A 336 -11.48 -17.67 19.59
CA ASN A 336 -11.40 -18.90 18.80
C ASN A 336 -10.44 -18.74 17.61
N VAL A 337 -9.56 -19.73 17.42
CA VAL A 337 -8.55 -19.79 16.37
C VAL A 337 -9.04 -20.31 15.02
N ASN A 338 -10.26 -20.84 14.95
CA ASN A 338 -10.91 -21.27 13.72
C ASN A 338 -12.14 -20.38 13.44
N SER A 339 -12.16 -19.79 12.26
CA SER A 339 -13.18 -18.85 11.78
C SER A 339 -13.99 -19.41 10.60
N ASN A 340 -13.86 -20.71 10.31
CA ASN A 340 -14.39 -21.45 9.15
C ASN A 340 -13.95 -20.90 7.78
N TRP A 341 -12.82 -20.19 7.73
CA TRP A 341 -12.22 -19.78 6.47
C TRP A 341 -11.38 -20.90 5.89
N TYR A 342 -11.59 -21.20 4.61
CA TYR A 342 -10.67 -22.05 3.87
C TYR A 342 -9.33 -21.35 3.64
N ARG A 343 -8.26 -22.16 3.57
CA ARG A 343 -6.89 -21.69 3.36
C ARG A 343 -6.71 -21.05 2.00
N THR A 344 -7.37 -21.56 0.96
CA THR A 344 -7.36 -20.97 -0.40
C THR A 344 -8.72 -21.11 -1.08
N LYS A 345 -8.85 -20.66 -2.33
CA LYS A 345 -10.05 -20.85 -3.17
C LYS A 345 -10.13 -22.23 -3.85
N TYR A 346 -9.09 -23.04 -3.67
CA TYR A 346 -8.89 -24.34 -4.31
C TYR A 346 -8.81 -25.52 -3.34
N THR A 347 -8.91 -25.26 -2.03
CA THR A 347 -8.87 -26.30 -0.99
C THR A 347 -9.96 -26.12 0.05
N ILE A 348 -10.55 -27.23 0.49
CA ILE A 348 -11.50 -27.31 1.61
C ILE A 348 -10.82 -27.29 3.00
N GLN A 349 -9.50 -27.21 3.06
CA GLN A 349 -8.78 -27.12 4.33
C GLN A 349 -9.07 -25.78 5.02
N THR A 350 -9.58 -25.82 6.25
CA THR A 350 -9.82 -24.61 7.06
C THR A 350 -8.55 -24.11 7.73
N ILE A 351 -8.47 -22.80 7.97
CA ILE A 351 -7.40 -22.17 8.74
C ILE A 351 -7.60 -22.50 10.23
N ASN A 352 -6.62 -23.20 10.82
CA ASN A 352 -6.62 -23.63 12.22
C ASN A 352 -5.29 -23.23 12.88
N LEU A 353 -5.24 -22.03 13.47
CA LEU A 353 -4.00 -21.56 14.12
C LEU A 353 -3.75 -22.29 15.44
N TYR A 354 -2.51 -22.37 15.91
CA TYR A 354 -2.20 -23.01 17.20
C TYR A 354 -2.81 -22.24 18.38
N PRO A 355 -3.77 -22.83 19.13
CA PRO A 355 -4.42 -22.14 20.25
C PRO A 355 -3.44 -21.66 21.34
N GLU A 356 -2.37 -22.42 21.56
CA GLU A 356 -1.33 -22.15 22.55
C GLU A 356 -0.61 -20.82 22.29
N ASP A 357 -0.42 -20.48 21.02
CA ASP A 357 0.37 -19.32 20.63
C ASP A 357 -0.49 -18.04 20.63
N TYR A 358 -1.80 -18.15 20.43
CA TYR A 358 -2.75 -17.03 20.29
C TYR A 358 -3.69 -16.82 21.47
N ASN A 359 -3.61 -17.64 22.53
CA ASN A 359 -4.35 -17.41 23.77
C ASN A 359 -3.73 -16.25 24.57
N SER A 360 -4.37 -15.84 25.68
CA SER A 360 -3.92 -14.69 26.50
C SER A 360 -2.52 -14.85 27.12
N SER A 361 -1.99 -16.06 27.19
CA SER A 361 -0.63 -16.39 27.66
C SER A 361 0.36 -16.68 26.53
N GLY A 362 -0.11 -16.66 25.28
CA GLY A 362 0.67 -16.96 24.09
C GLY A 362 1.57 -15.81 23.67
N SER A 363 2.55 -16.11 22.82
CA SER A 363 3.49 -15.10 22.31
C SER A 363 3.05 -14.45 21.01
N ALA A 364 2.09 -15.03 20.28
CA ALA A 364 1.70 -14.54 18.97
C ALA A 364 0.77 -13.33 19.07
N HIS A 365 0.91 -12.42 18.10
CA HIS A 365 0.11 -11.22 18.03
C HIS A 365 -1.01 -11.34 16.99
N SER A 366 -2.14 -10.74 17.31
CA SER A 366 -3.32 -10.57 16.46
C SER A 366 -3.61 -9.10 16.17
N VAL A 367 -2.78 -8.18 16.68
CA VAL A 367 -2.81 -6.74 16.44
C VAL A 367 -1.36 -6.26 16.27
N PHE A 368 -1.12 -5.40 15.29
CA PHE A 368 0.20 -5.02 14.79
C PHE A 368 0.35 -3.51 14.73
N ASN A 369 1.55 -2.98 15.00
CA ASN A 369 1.83 -1.56 14.81
C ASN A 369 2.38 -1.24 13.42
N VAL A 370 2.79 -2.25 12.65
CA VAL A 370 3.15 -2.12 11.24
C VAL A 370 2.45 -3.20 10.43
N ILE A 371 1.78 -2.81 9.35
CA ILE A 371 1.24 -3.75 8.36
C ILE A 371 1.74 -3.34 6.97
N ASP A 372 2.40 -4.24 6.26
CA ASP A 372 2.76 -4.04 4.85
C ASP A 372 1.99 -5.05 4.01
N THR A 373 1.15 -4.56 3.09
CA THR A 373 0.32 -5.42 2.24
C THR A 373 0.95 -5.70 0.88
N SER A 374 2.21 -5.32 0.66
CA SER A 374 2.89 -5.47 -0.62
C SER A 374 2.03 -4.90 -1.77
N ASN A 375 2.12 -5.50 -2.95
CA ASN A 375 1.29 -5.20 -4.10
C ASN A 375 -0.04 -5.98 -4.15
N LEU A 376 -0.56 -6.48 -3.02
CA LEU A 376 -1.75 -7.34 -3.00
C LEU A 376 -3.02 -6.66 -3.52
N LEU A 377 -3.12 -5.32 -3.49
CA LEU A 377 -4.24 -4.62 -4.12
C LEU A 377 -4.28 -4.85 -5.65
N ASP A 378 -3.10 -5.09 -6.25
CA ASP A 378 -2.81 -5.71 -7.55
C ASP A 378 -3.74 -6.87 -7.93
N HIS A 379 -4.01 -7.71 -6.95
CA HIS A 379 -4.51 -9.06 -7.14
C HIS A 379 -5.85 -9.29 -6.44
N LEU A 380 -6.07 -8.64 -5.30
CA LEU A 380 -7.18 -8.87 -4.40
C LEU A 380 -8.17 -7.69 -4.34
N GLY A 381 -7.82 -6.53 -4.90
CA GLY A 381 -8.59 -5.29 -4.79
C GLY A 381 -8.34 -4.55 -3.48
N SER A 382 -8.26 -3.22 -3.56
CA SER A 382 -7.92 -2.33 -2.45
C SER A 382 -8.90 -2.43 -1.27
N LEU A 383 -10.21 -2.42 -1.54
CA LEU A 383 -11.23 -2.47 -0.47
C LEU A 383 -11.20 -3.80 0.28
N ASN A 384 -11.02 -4.93 -0.43
CA ASN A 384 -10.92 -6.24 0.22
C ASN A 384 -9.70 -6.29 1.14
N VAL A 385 -8.54 -5.83 0.67
CA VAL A 385 -7.30 -5.78 1.45
C VAL A 385 -7.45 -4.88 2.68
N LEU A 386 -7.95 -3.66 2.50
CA LEU A 386 -8.06 -2.69 3.60
C LEU A 386 -9.13 -3.09 4.64
N VAL A 387 -10.27 -3.65 4.22
CA VAL A 387 -11.30 -4.17 5.13
C VAL A 387 -10.76 -5.33 6.00
N ALA A 388 -9.89 -6.17 5.42
CA ALA A 388 -9.27 -7.28 6.13
C ALA A 388 -8.08 -6.83 7.01
N ALA A 389 -7.23 -5.92 6.54
CA ALA A 389 -5.99 -5.56 7.23
C ALA A 389 -6.17 -4.43 8.27
N ALA A 390 -6.98 -3.41 7.98
CA ALA A 390 -7.11 -2.23 8.85
C ALA A 390 -7.55 -2.55 10.29
N PRO A 391 -8.44 -3.53 10.57
CA PRO A 391 -8.81 -3.88 11.94
C PRO A 391 -7.68 -4.53 12.76
N LEU A 392 -6.64 -5.03 12.10
CA LEU A 392 -5.46 -5.60 12.76
C LEU A 392 -4.42 -4.54 13.09
N LEU A 393 -4.60 -3.30 12.62
CA LEU A 393 -3.70 -2.19 12.93
C LEU A 393 -4.01 -1.63 14.32
N GLU A 394 -3.02 -1.61 15.19
CA GLU A 394 -3.09 -0.96 16.48
C GLU A 394 -3.49 0.52 16.30
N ARG A 395 -4.48 1.01 17.05
CA ARG A 395 -4.94 2.41 16.97
C ARG A 395 -4.03 3.37 17.76
N GLY A 396 -2.73 3.25 17.54
CA GLY A 396 -1.71 4.13 18.08
C GLY A 396 -1.27 5.15 17.04
N VAL A 397 -0.83 6.33 17.49
CA VAL A 397 -0.29 7.39 16.61
C VAL A 397 1.01 6.98 15.89
N ALA A 398 1.77 6.03 16.45
CA ALA A 398 2.94 5.45 15.80
C ALA A 398 2.57 4.48 14.68
N SER A 399 1.45 3.78 14.83
CA SER A 399 1.10 2.65 13.98
C SER A 399 0.91 3.06 12.53
N ILE A 400 1.29 2.17 11.62
CA ILE A 400 1.31 2.44 10.18
C ILE A 400 0.90 1.23 9.35
N LEU A 401 0.13 1.47 8.29
CA LEU A 401 -0.19 0.48 7.26
C LEU A 401 0.30 0.99 5.90
N TYR A 402 0.96 0.13 5.14
CA TYR A 402 1.41 0.42 3.77
C TYR A 402 0.65 -0.43 2.76
N THR A 403 0.26 0.21 1.65
CA THR A 403 -0.24 -0.47 0.46
C THR A 403 0.59 -0.05 -0.75
N GLU A 404 0.93 -1.00 -1.61
CA GLU A 404 1.64 -0.72 -2.87
C GLU A 404 0.82 -1.16 -4.09
N SER A 405 1.03 -0.46 -5.20
CA SER A 405 0.48 -0.76 -6.52
C SER A 405 1.62 -0.78 -7.52
N LEU A 406 1.58 -1.70 -8.49
CA LEU A 406 2.51 -1.71 -9.62
C LEU A 406 1.80 -1.65 -10.97
N VAL A 407 0.50 -1.94 -11.05
CA VAL A 407 -0.21 -2.10 -12.32
C VAL A 407 -0.80 -0.78 -12.80
N ALA A 408 -0.44 -0.34 -14.01
CA ALA A 408 -1.07 0.83 -14.62
C ALA A 408 -2.49 0.52 -15.11
N ARG A 409 -3.47 0.71 -14.22
CA ARG A 409 -4.90 0.65 -14.57
C ARG A 409 -5.41 1.95 -15.17
N GLU A 410 -4.84 3.08 -14.72
CA GLU A 410 -5.23 4.41 -15.16
C GLU A 410 -4.12 5.17 -15.90
N THR A 411 -4.47 6.32 -16.48
CA THR A 411 -3.62 7.18 -17.33
C THR A 411 -2.57 7.92 -16.52
N ASN A 412 -2.96 8.31 -15.32
CA ASN A 412 -2.12 9.06 -14.41
C ASN A 412 -2.47 8.64 -12.97
N ARG A 413 -1.60 9.01 -12.04
CA ARG A 413 -1.71 8.62 -10.62
C ARG A 413 -2.90 9.27 -9.92
N LYS A 414 -3.39 10.43 -10.39
CA LYS A 414 -4.58 11.08 -9.83
C LYS A 414 -5.85 10.29 -10.17
N ASP A 415 -6.07 9.98 -11.44
CA ASP A 415 -7.21 9.15 -11.90
C ASP A 415 -7.20 7.78 -11.20
N TYR A 416 -6.00 7.22 -10.98
CA TYR A 416 -5.81 6.00 -10.24
C TYR A 416 -6.35 6.11 -8.80
N MET A 417 -5.99 7.18 -8.08
CA MET A 417 -6.49 7.39 -6.71
C MET A 417 -8.00 7.61 -6.66
N ASP A 418 -8.57 8.32 -7.64
CA ASP A 418 -10.01 8.61 -7.70
C ASP A 418 -10.85 7.33 -7.88
N LYS A 419 -10.28 6.28 -8.48
CA LYS A 419 -10.93 4.97 -8.66
C LYS A 419 -10.48 3.91 -7.67
N LEU A 420 -9.34 4.11 -7.01
CA LEU A 420 -8.69 3.11 -6.16
C LEU A 420 -9.66 2.53 -5.14
N LEU A 421 -10.45 3.35 -4.47
CA LEU A 421 -11.36 2.93 -3.39
C LEU A 421 -12.83 2.87 -3.82
N CYS A 422 -13.11 2.81 -5.12
CA CYS A 422 -14.48 2.79 -5.66
C CYS A 422 -15.34 3.98 -5.19
N GLY A 423 -14.74 5.15 -5.00
CA GLY A 423 -15.40 6.35 -4.52
C GLY A 423 -14.37 7.43 -4.22
N SER A 424 -14.84 8.59 -3.74
CA SER A 424 -13.94 9.70 -3.36
C SER A 424 -12.88 9.21 -2.38
N PHE A 425 -11.60 9.33 -2.76
CA PHE A 425 -10.46 8.83 -1.99
C PHE A 425 -10.47 9.27 -0.51
N PRO A 426 -10.57 10.57 -0.16
CA PRO A 426 -10.63 10.99 1.25
C PRO A 426 -11.89 10.51 1.97
N THR A 427 -13.02 10.40 1.26
CA THR A 427 -14.29 9.93 1.83
C THR A 427 -14.20 8.45 2.23
N MET A 428 -13.70 7.62 1.32
CA MET A 428 -13.57 6.18 1.56
C MET A 428 -12.48 5.88 2.59
N ALA A 429 -11.39 6.65 2.61
CA ALA A 429 -10.39 6.58 3.66
C ALA A 429 -10.99 6.81 5.06
N LEU A 430 -11.82 7.84 5.22
CA LEU A 430 -12.53 8.13 6.47
C LEU A 430 -13.47 6.99 6.89
N LEU A 431 -14.23 6.40 5.95
CA LEU A 431 -15.09 5.24 6.23
C LEU A 431 -14.28 3.99 6.61
N LEU A 432 -13.09 3.83 6.04
CA LEU A 432 -12.11 2.81 6.41
C LEU A 432 -11.46 3.08 7.78
N GLY A 433 -11.68 4.27 8.37
CA GLY A 433 -11.03 4.70 9.60
C GLY A 433 -9.53 4.89 9.44
N LEU A 434 -9.06 5.21 8.24
CA LEU A 434 -7.66 5.42 7.92
C LEU A 434 -7.43 6.83 7.39
N VAL A 435 -6.24 7.37 7.65
CA VAL A 435 -5.79 8.66 7.16
C VAL A 435 -4.57 8.47 6.26
N PRO A 436 -4.68 8.73 4.94
CA PRO A 436 -3.53 8.76 4.06
C PRO A 436 -2.72 10.02 4.36
N ILE A 437 -1.70 9.92 5.21
CA ILE A 437 -1.08 11.10 5.82
C ILE A 437 -0.44 12.03 4.79
N GLU A 438 0.23 11.46 3.79
CA GLU A 438 0.90 12.20 2.72
C GLU A 438 -0.10 12.92 1.80
N TYR A 439 -1.34 12.42 1.68
CA TYR A 439 -2.41 13.14 0.98
C TYR A 439 -2.67 14.48 1.66
N TRP A 440 -2.79 14.51 2.99
CA TRP A 440 -3.12 15.72 3.74
C TRP A 440 -1.94 16.65 3.97
N THR A 441 -0.72 16.13 4.11
CA THR A 441 0.49 16.95 4.28
C THR A 441 1.00 17.49 2.96
N GLY A 442 0.73 16.81 1.84
CA GLY A 442 1.20 17.18 0.50
C GLY A 442 2.73 17.13 0.35
N ALA A 443 3.42 16.40 1.22
CA ALA A 443 4.87 16.30 1.25
C ALA A 443 5.34 14.89 1.63
N THR A 444 6.41 14.43 0.98
CA THR A 444 7.08 13.16 1.30
C THR A 444 8.60 13.31 1.23
N ALA A 445 9.32 12.48 1.99
CA ALA A 445 10.78 12.38 1.94
C ALA A 445 11.26 11.36 0.90
N VAL A 446 10.35 10.62 0.26
CA VAL A 446 10.65 9.57 -0.71
C VAL A 446 10.66 10.15 -2.13
N SER A 447 11.73 9.88 -2.88
CA SER A 447 11.86 10.36 -4.26
C SER A 447 11.01 9.55 -5.22
N ASN A 448 10.31 10.26 -6.10
CA ASN A 448 9.60 9.67 -7.23
C ASN A 448 10.31 9.87 -8.58
N ALA A 449 11.56 10.32 -8.58
CA ALA A 449 12.30 10.64 -9.81
C ALA A 449 12.45 9.41 -10.75
N ALA A 450 12.61 8.22 -10.19
CA ALA A 450 12.68 6.97 -10.96
C ALA A 450 11.38 6.68 -11.73
N GLU A 451 10.22 7.04 -11.16
CA GLU A 451 8.93 6.88 -11.84
C GLU A 451 8.77 7.85 -12.99
N SER A 452 9.14 9.12 -12.81
CA SER A 452 9.14 10.09 -13.92
C SER A 452 10.03 9.63 -15.08
N MET A 453 11.19 9.02 -14.77
CA MET A 453 12.09 8.44 -15.78
C MET A 453 11.49 7.21 -16.49
N LEU A 454 10.75 6.36 -15.78
CA LEU A 454 10.02 5.24 -16.36
C LEU A 454 8.90 5.71 -17.30
N ASP A 455 8.14 6.72 -16.89
CA ASP A 455 7.08 7.33 -17.69
C ASP A 455 7.65 7.93 -19.00
N ILE A 456 8.83 8.57 -18.95
CA ILE A 456 9.52 9.07 -20.14
C ILE A 456 9.99 7.92 -21.03
N SER A 457 10.69 6.93 -20.46
CA SER A 457 11.29 5.82 -21.22
C SER A 457 10.23 5.02 -21.99
N THR A 458 9.06 4.82 -21.38
CA THR A 458 7.93 4.16 -22.03
C THR A 458 7.34 5.01 -23.16
N SER A 459 7.24 6.33 -22.99
CA SER A 459 6.75 7.24 -24.04
C SER A 459 7.69 7.33 -25.25
N VAL A 460 9.01 7.35 -25.03
CA VAL A 460 10.03 7.47 -26.10
C VAL A 460 10.15 6.19 -26.91
N ALA A 461 9.92 5.02 -26.29
CA ALA A 461 9.98 3.73 -26.96
C ALA A 461 8.83 3.50 -27.97
N GLY A 462 7.93 4.47 -28.18
CA GLY A 462 6.84 4.40 -29.16
C GLY A 462 5.87 3.24 -28.91
N VAL A 463 5.84 2.70 -27.68
CA VAL A 463 4.94 1.61 -27.31
C VAL A 463 3.51 2.15 -27.40
N PRO A 464 2.65 1.61 -28.28
CA PRO A 464 1.30 2.13 -28.43
C PRO A 464 0.54 2.03 -27.10
N GLU A 465 -0.21 3.08 -26.76
CA GLU A 465 -1.08 3.09 -25.57
C GLU A 465 -1.96 1.82 -25.56
N GLY A 466 -1.79 0.99 -24.52
CA GLY A 466 -2.60 -0.21 -24.31
C GLY A 466 -2.02 -1.55 -24.82
N VAL A 467 -0.85 -1.57 -25.48
CA VAL A 467 -0.25 -2.83 -25.99
C VAL A 467 0.60 -3.55 -24.93
N ASN A 468 1.21 -2.84 -23.98
CA ASN A 468 1.89 -3.42 -22.82
C ASN A 468 1.14 -3.13 -21.52
N GLN A 469 1.23 -4.06 -20.55
CA GLN A 469 0.94 -3.80 -19.14
C GLN A 469 1.96 -2.77 -18.64
N GLY A 470 1.64 -1.48 -18.81
CA GLY A 470 2.41 -0.41 -18.19
C GLY A 470 2.45 -0.61 -16.68
N GLN A 471 3.55 -0.20 -16.05
CA GLN A 471 3.64 -0.16 -14.59
C GLN A 471 3.42 1.26 -14.11
N MET A 472 2.74 1.41 -12.98
CA MET A 472 2.56 2.68 -12.29
C MET A 472 2.75 2.42 -10.80
N TYR A 473 3.96 2.66 -10.29
CA TYR A 473 4.21 2.45 -8.87
C TYR A 473 3.53 3.56 -8.05
N CYS A 474 2.83 3.14 -7.00
CA CYS A 474 2.24 4.00 -6.00
C CYS A 474 2.29 3.28 -4.65
N ARG A 475 2.93 3.90 -3.64
CA ARG A 475 2.92 3.44 -2.25
C ARG A 475 2.14 4.47 -1.42
N ILE A 476 1.20 4.00 -0.61
CA ILE A 476 0.35 4.85 0.24
C ILE A 476 0.63 4.52 1.70
N VAL A 477 0.77 5.59 2.50
CA VAL A 477 1.09 5.55 3.93
C VAL A 477 -0.17 5.87 4.73
N TRP A 478 -0.74 4.85 5.38
CA TRP A 478 -2.02 4.93 6.11
C TRP A 478 -1.79 4.96 7.62
N LYS A 479 -2.26 6.02 8.28
CA LYS A 479 -2.29 6.15 9.74
C LYS A 479 -3.70 5.85 10.26
N PRO A 480 -3.86 5.22 11.44
CA PRO A 480 -5.18 5.03 12.04
C PRO A 480 -5.81 6.36 12.49
N VAL A 481 -4.98 7.32 12.93
CA VAL A 481 -5.40 8.66 13.36
C VAL A 481 -4.38 9.69 12.94
N LEU A 482 -4.87 10.89 12.61
CA LEU A 482 -4.04 12.07 12.41
C LEU A 482 -3.95 12.87 13.71
N ALA A 483 -2.85 12.72 14.43
CA ALA A 483 -2.61 13.44 15.66
C ALA A 483 -1.95 14.79 15.40
N CYS A 484 -2.75 15.87 15.44
CA CYS A 484 -2.26 17.24 15.44
C CYS A 484 -2.63 17.90 16.77
N GLY A 485 -1.81 17.74 17.81
CA GLY A 485 -2.04 18.37 19.12
C GLY A 485 -1.82 17.44 20.32
N ASP A 486 -2.58 17.67 21.39
CA ASP A 486 -2.49 16.91 22.64
C ASP A 486 -2.97 15.46 22.45
N PRO A 487 -2.15 14.44 22.77
CA PRO A 487 -2.54 13.04 22.64
C PRO A 487 -3.80 12.65 23.42
N SER A 488 -4.11 13.35 24.51
CA SER A 488 -5.31 13.11 25.31
C SER A 488 -6.62 13.47 24.59
N ASP A 489 -6.53 14.34 23.55
CA ASP A 489 -7.66 14.75 22.71
C ASP A 489 -7.91 13.78 21.54
N ILE A 490 -7.05 12.76 21.37
CA ILE A 490 -7.17 11.72 20.34
C ILE A 490 -8.21 10.69 20.79
N MET A 491 -9.47 11.08 20.81
CA MET A 491 -10.60 10.16 20.93
C MET A 491 -11.19 9.94 19.54
N GLU A 492 -11.09 8.71 19.03
CA GLU A 492 -11.81 8.32 17.82
C GLU A 492 -13.31 8.27 18.11
N ARG A 493 -14.02 9.25 17.57
CA ARG A 493 -15.47 9.34 17.63
C ARG A 493 -16.06 8.75 16.37
N LYS A 494 -17.23 8.12 16.50
CA LYS A 494 -18.01 7.68 15.35
C LYS A 494 -18.47 8.92 14.56
N LEU A 495 -18.47 8.81 13.24
CA LEU A 495 -18.96 9.87 12.36
C LEU A 495 -20.47 9.75 12.18
N HIS A 496 -21.20 10.86 12.35
CA HIS A 496 -22.64 10.90 12.16
C HIS A 496 -22.99 11.18 10.70
N PHE A 497 -23.98 10.46 10.17
CA PHE A 497 -24.47 10.62 8.82
C PHE A 497 -26.00 10.67 8.80
N ASP A 498 -26.55 11.51 7.91
CA ASP A 498 -27.92 11.32 7.45
C ASP A 498 -28.03 9.99 6.69
N ALA A 499 -29.11 9.25 6.94
CA ALA A 499 -29.30 7.90 6.38
C ALA A 499 -29.37 7.92 4.86
N LYS A 500 -30.03 8.92 4.26
CA LYS A 500 -30.16 9.06 2.80
C LYS A 500 -28.83 9.42 2.17
N ASP A 501 -28.05 10.27 2.83
CA ASP A 501 -26.72 10.68 2.35
C ASP A 501 -25.70 9.54 2.38
N LEU A 502 -25.68 8.74 3.46
CA LEU A 502 -24.84 7.55 3.49
C LEU A 502 -25.30 6.53 2.45
N ALA A 503 -26.61 6.33 2.28
CA ALA A 503 -27.14 5.42 1.26
C ALA A 503 -26.74 5.86 -0.17
N ASN A 504 -26.74 7.16 -0.46
CA ASN A 504 -26.24 7.71 -1.74
C ASN A 504 -24.77 7.35 -1.99
N LEU A 505 -23.92 7.46 -0.96
CA LEU A 505 -22.48 7.20 -1.02
C LEU A 505 -22.21 5.70 -1.22
N ILE A 506 -22.88 4.85 -0.46
CA ILE A 506 -22.78 3.38 -0.60
C ILE A 506 -23.27 2.92 -1.97
N HIS A 507 -24.38 3.48 -2.48
CA HIS A 507 -24.88 3.15 -3.81
C HIS A 507 -23.92 3.60 -4.92
N HIS A 508 -23.25 4.74 -4.76
CA HIS A 508 -22.18 5.16 -5.66
C HIS A 508 -20.99 4.18 -5.62
N THR A 509 -20.62 3.73 -4.43
CA THR A 509 -19.56 2.72 -4.24
C THR A 509 -19.92 1.41 -4.92
N TYR A 510 -21.16 0.95 -4.77
CA TYR A 510 -21.70 -0.22 -5.48
C TYR A 510 -21.53 -0.09 -7.00
N ARG A 511 -21.93 1.05 -7.58
CA ARG A 511 -21.77 1.29 -9.03
C ARG A 511 -20.32 1.25 -9.49
N ALA A 512 -19.39 1.80 -8.69
CA ALA A 512 -17.97 1.78 -9.03
C ALA A 512 -17.34 0.38 -8.87
N MET A 513 -17.76 -0.41 -7.88
CA MET A 513 -17.28 -1.79 -7.68
C MET A 513 -17.68 -2.73 -8.82
N PHE A 514 -18.81 -2.47 -9.47
CA PHE A 514 -19.42 -3.35 -10.46
C PHE A 514 -19.61 -2.69 -11.84
N GLU A 515 -18.84 -1.63 -12.12
CA GLU A 515 -18.89 -0.87 -13.37
C GLU A 515 -18.68 -1.76 -14.61
N HIS A 516 -17.88 -2.83 -14.49
CA HIS A 516 -17.59 -3.77 -15.58
C HIS A 516 -18.81 -4.59 -16.03
N GLU A 517 -19.89 -4.63 -15.24
CA GLU A 517 -21.15 -5.31 -15.57
C GLU A 517 -22.07 -4.47 -16.47
N ASP A 518 -21.73 -3.19 -16.74
CA ASP A 518 -22.36 -2.35 -17.76
C ASP A 518 -21.72 -2.60 -19.14
N HIS A 519 -22.26 -3.60 -19.83
CA HIS A 519 -21.76 -3.99 -21.16
C HIS A 519 -21.96 -2.88 -22.20
N MET A 520 -23.02 -2.07 -22.10
CA MET A 520 -23.28 -0.99 -23.06
C MET A 520 -22.23 0.12 -22.94
N LYS A 521 -21.89 0.52 -21.71
CA LYS A 521 -20.80 1.48 -21.47
C LYS A 521 -19.45 0.93 -21.88
N THR A 522 -19.19 -0.35 -21.63
CA THR A 522 -17.95 -1.01 -22.04
C THR A 522 -17.80 -1.04 -23.57
N LEU A 523 -18.88 -1.34 -24.30
CA LEU A 523 -18.90 -1.30 -25.77
C LEU A 523 -18.75 0.13 -26.31
N ALA A 524 -19.38 1.13 -25.68
CA ALA A 524 -19.30 2.53 -26.10
C ALA A 524 -17.91 3.16 -25.88
N SER A 525 -17.09 2.59 -24.99
CA SER A 525 -15.76 3.10 -24.62
C SER A 525 -14.62 2.11 -24.94
N LEU A 526 -14.81 1.29 -25.97
CA LEU A 526 -13.88 0.24 -26.40
C LEU A 526 -12.48 0.80 -26.68
N SER A 527 -11.56 0.51 -25.77
CA SER A 527 -10.13 0.66 -25.94
C SER A 527 -9.43 -0.56 -25.37
N MET A 528 -8.19 -0.83 -25.77
CA MET A 528 -7.38 -1.92 -25.18
C MET A 528 -7.25 -1.77 -23.66
N ARG A 529 -7.21 -0.54 -23.14
CA ARG A 529 -7.21 -0.26 -21.70
C ARG A 529 -8.54 -0.61 -21.05
N THR A 530 -9.67 -0.17 -21.62
CA THR A 530 -11.01 -0.49 -21.09
C THR A 530 -11.23 -2.00 -21.04
N ILE A 531 -10.83 -2.72 -22.11
CA ILE A 531 -10.84 -4.19 -22.16
C ILE A 531 -10.02 -4.76 -21.01
N ARG A 532 -8.78 -4.30 -20.82
CA ARG A 532 -7.89 -4.79 -19.75
C ARG A 532 -8.47 -4.57 -18.35
N VAL A 533 -8.94 -3.35 -18.05
CA VAL A 533 -9.48 -2.99 -16.72
C VAL A 533 -10.73 -3.81 -16.40
N ASN A 534 -11.62 -3.99 -17.38
CA ASN A 534 -12.89 -4.70 -17.19
C ASN A 534 -12.78 -6.23 -17.31
N SER A 535 -11.59 -6.76 -17.63
CA SER A 535 -11.38 -8.22 -17.80
C SER A 535 -11.04 -8.97 -16.51
N CYS A 536 -10.63 -8.25 -15.45
CA CYS A 536 -10.28 -8.86 -14.16
C CYS A 536 -10.89 -8.06 -13.01
N PRO A 537 -12.21 -8.22 -12.78
CA PRO A 537 -12.87 -7.55 -11.67
C PRO A 537 -12.41 -8.14 -10.34
N TYR A 538 -12.25 -7.27 -9.33
CA TYR A 538 -11.76 -7.64 -8.00
C TYR A 538 -12.86 -7.95 -6.99
N TYR A 539 -14.09 -7.55 -7.29
CA TYR A 539 -15.17 -7.50 -6.32
C TYR A 539 -16.33 -8.41 -6.71
N ASN A 540 -16.94 -9.04 -5.71
CA ASN A 540 -18.25 -9.68 -5.80
C ASN A 540 -19.20 -9.04 -4.76
N ARG A 541 -20.47 -9.46 -4.70
CA ARG A 541 -21.41 -8.87 -3.73
C ARG A 541 -21.01 -9.13 -2.27
N GLY A 542 -20.30 -10.23 -2.01
CA GLY A 542 -19.65 -10.49 -0.73
C GLY A 542 -18.61 -9.42 -0.32
N SER A 543 -17.88 -8.84 -1.27
CA SER A 543 -16.97 -7.70 -1.02
C SER A 543 -17.71 -6.49 -0.47
N LEU A 544 -18.86 -6.14 -1.05
CA LEU A 544 -19.67 -5.01 -0.57
C LEU A 544 -20.25 -5.30 0.81
N ALA A 545 -20.78 -6.51 1.04
CA ALA A 545 -21.30 -6.90 2.35
C ALA A 545 -20.21 -6.87 3.43
N ALA A 546 -18.98 -7.31 3.12
CA ALA A 546 -17.85 -7.21 4.03
C ALA A 546 -17.49 -5.76 4.36
N PHE A 547 -17.51 -4.87 3.36
CA PHE A 547 -17.33 -3.43 3.58
C PHE A 547 -18.46 -2.82 4.43
N LEU A 548 -19.72 -3.19 4.19
CA LEU A 548 -20.86 -2.74 5.00
C LEU A 548 -20.76 -3.22 6.45
N ARG A 549 -20.38 -4.48 6.65
CA ARG A 549 -20.12 -5.05 7.99
C ARG A 549 -19.00 -4.29 8.70
N PHE A 550 -17.96 -3.90 7.95
CA PHE A 550 -16.86 -3.11 8.46
C PHE A 550 -17.30 -1.71 8.88
N ILE A 551 -18.10 -0.99 8.10
CA ILE A 551 -18.49 0.40 8.45
C ILE A 551 -19.57 0.45 9.53
N LYS A 552 -20.43 -0.57 9.66
CA LYS A 552 -21.56 -0.60 10.62
C LYS A 552 -21.22 -0.12 12.04
N PRO A 553 -20.17 -0.64 12.71
CA PRO A 553 -19.80 -0.18 14.05
C PRO A 553 -19.04 1.17 14.09
N ARG A 554 -18.70 1.78 12.94
CA ARG A 554 -17.87 3.00 12.84
C ARG A 554 -18.66 4.29 12.64
N VAL A 555 -19.91 4.17 12.19
CA VAL A 555 -20.77 5.31 11.86
C VAL A 555 -21.98 5.34 12.78
N VAL A 556 -22.55 6.53 12.96
CA VAL A 556 -23.85 6.72 13.60
C VAL A 556 -24.84 7.21 12.54
N THR A 557 -25.88 6.42 12.32
CA THR A 557 -26.98 6.72 11.40
C THR A 557 -28.16 5.83 11.77
N ASP A 558 -29.36 6.12 11.26
CA ASP A 558 -30.44 5.15 11.25
C ASP A 558 -30.06 4.03 10.26
N TRP A 559 -29.44 2.97 10.78
CA TRP A 559 -28.81 1.93 9.98
C TRP A 559 -29.84 1.14 9.17
N ASP A 560 -31.01 0.87 9.75
CA ASP A 560 -32.04 0.09 9.08
C ASP A 560 -32.66 0.90 7.94
N SER A 561 -33.05 2.17 8.19
CA SER A 561 -33.50 3.08 7.13
C SER A 561 -32.44 3.28 6.03
N MET A 562 -31.15 3.39 6.41
CA MET A 562 -30.05 3.52 5.44
C MET A 562 -29.92 2.27 4.57
N MET A 563 -29.99 1.08 5.17
CA MET A 563 -29.87 -0.19 4.44
C MET A 563 -31.08 -0.45 3.52
N GLU A 564 -32.30 -0.14 3.97
CA GLU A 564 -33.50 -0.19 3.11
C GLU A 564 -33.31 0.69 1.88
N LEU A 565 -32.86 1.94 2.06
CA LEU A 565 -32.58 2.85 0.95
C LEU A 565 -31.49 2.31 0.01
N VAL A 566 -30.42 1.72 0.53
CA VAL A 566 -29.36 1.12 -0.29
C VAL A 566 -29.90 -0.03 -1.13
N LEU A 567 -30.64 -0.94 -0.51
CA LEU A 567 -31.22 -2.12 -1.18
C LEU A 567 -32.23 -1.70 -2.26
N ASP A 568 -33.13 -0.77 -1.95
CA ASP A 568 -34.10 -0.22 -2.91
C ASP A 568 -33.43 0.43 -4.12
N ARG A 569 -32.36 1.20 -3.88
CA ARG A 569 -31.59 1.84 -4.95
C ARG A 569 -30.86 0.84 -5.83
N ILE A 570 -30.32 -0.23 -5.24
CA ILE A 570 -29.66 -1.31 -5.98
C ILE A 570 -30.70 -2.07 -6.81
N ALA A 571 -31.85 -2.40 -6.24
CA ALA A 571 -32.93 -3.08 -6.95
C ALA A 571 -33.53 -2.24 -8.09
N GLY A 572 -33.63 -0.91 -7.89
CA GLY A 572 -34.06 0.04 -8.92
C GLY A 572 -32.97 0.48 -9.90
N ASP A 573 -31.73 -0.03 -9.79
CA ASP A 573 -30.61 0.45 -10.59
C ASP A 573 -30.58 -0.13 -12.00
N GLY A 574 -31.16 0.58 -12.96
CA GLY A 574 -31.07 0.21 -14.38
C GLY A 574 -29.72 0.45 -15.05
N SER A 575 -28.73 1.06 -14.37
CA SER A 575 -27.43 1.36 -15.00
C SER A 575 -26.49 0.14 -15.06
N ILE A 576 -26.62 -0.81 -14.14
CA ILE A 576 -25.85 -2.05 -14.16
C ILE A 576 -26.74 -3.14 -14.75
N MET A 577 -26.54 -3.46 -16.03
CA MET A 577 -27.43 -4.34 -16.79
C MET A 577 -27.69 -5.70 -16.11
N MET A 578 -26.65 -6.32 -15.57
CA MET A 578 -26.76 -7.62 -14.88
C MET A 578 -26.99 -7.49 -13.37
N GLY A 579 -27.11 -6.27 -12.83
CA GLY A 579 -27.05 -6.00 -11.40
C GLY A 579 -28.14 -6.70 -10.60
N LEU A 580 -29.37 -6.75 -11.14
CA LEU A 580 -30.52 -7.37 -10.50
C LEU A 580 -30.36 -8.90 -10.39
N SER A 581 -29.67 -9.54 -11.33
CA SER A 581 -29.39 -10.98 -11.28
C SER A 581 -28.46 -11.38 -10.14
N TYR A 582 -27.70 -10.43 -9.57
CA TYR A 582 -26.85 -10.65 -8.39
C TYR A 582 -27.50 -10.20 -7.09
N TYR A 583 -28.75 -9.72 -7.11
CA TYR A 583 -29.39 -9.14 -5.93
C TYR A 583 -29.48 -10.16 -4.78
N ASN A 584 -29.84 -11.42 -5.09
CA ASN A 584 -29.96 -12.46 -4.07
C ASN A 584 -28.62 -12.97 -3.54
N ASP A 585 -27.54 -12.87 -4.33
CA ASP A 585 -26.16 -13.08 -3.86
C ASP A 585 -25.78 -12.01 -2.83
N LEU A 586 -26.11 -10.74 -3.10
CA LEU A 586 -25.94 -9.65 -2.14
C LEU A 586 -26.74 -9.90 -0.86
N CYS A 587 -28.02 -10.26 -0.97
CA CYS A 587 -28.88 -10.52 0.17
C CYS A 587 -28.36 -11.67 1.04
N ALA A 588 -27.88 -12.75 0.42
CA ALA A 588 -27.27 -13.87 1.14
C ALA A 588 -26.08 -13.40 1.98
N HIS A 589 -25.17 -12.62 1.39
CA HIS A 589 -23.99 -12.11 2.09
C HIS A 589 -24.33 -11.09 3.19
N VAL A 590 -25.27 -10.18 2.94
CA VAL A 590 -25.76 -9.22 3.95
C VAL A 590 -26.31 -9.94 5.18
N SER A 591 -27.06 -11.03 4.98
CA SER A 591 -27.59 -11.86 6.07
C SER A 591 -26.49 -12.67 6.77
N LEU A 592 -25.66 -13.41 6.01
CA LEU A 592 -24.57 -14.24 6.57
C LEU A 592 -23.57 -13.43 7.40
N MET A 593 -23.27 -12.20 6.98
CA MET A 593 -22.35 -11.30 7.66
C MET A 593 -23.03 -10.43 8.72
N GLN A 594 -24.32 -10.62 8.99
CA GLN A 594 -25.11 -9.87 9.97
C GLN A 594 -25.03 -8.34 9.76
N VAL A 595 -25.09 -7.93 8.50
CA VAL A 595 -25.09 -6.51 8.11
C VAL A 595 -26.46 -5.90 8.38
N HIS A 596 -27.53 -6.56 7.95
CA HIS A 596 -28.91 -6.13 8.13
C HIS A 596 -29.86 -7.32 7.94
N ASP A 597 -30.98 -7.33 8.65
CA ASP A 597 -32.00 -8.36 8.51
C ASP A 597 -32.87 -8.05 7.29
N ILE A 598 -32.96 -8.99 6.35
CA ILE A 598 -33.68 -8.76 5.09
C ILE A 598 -35.11 -9.30 5.21
N PRO A 599 -36.15 -8.43 5.24
CA PRO A 599 -37.53 -8.88 5.30
C PRO A 599 -37.85 -9.78 4.10
N GLY A 600 -38.52 -10.91 4.33
CA GLY A 600 -38.88 -11.84 3.26
C GLY A 600 -37.84 -12.93 2.94
N LEU A 601 -36.56 -12.75 3.31
CA LEU A 601 -35.52 -13.76 3.05
C LEU A 601 -35.78 -15.06 3.81
N SER A 602 -36.36 -14.97 5.02
CA SER A 602 -36.86 -16.09 5.83
C SER A 602 -38.35 -16.40 5.61
N VAL A 603 -39.16 -15.38 5.31
CA VAL A 603 -40.65 -15.46 5.25
C VAL A 603 -41.15 -16.10 3.93
N GLY A 604 -40.31 -16.16 2.90
CA GLY A 604 -40.62 -16.82 1.62
C GLY A 604 -40.66 -18.35 1.66
N CYS A 605 -40.29 -18.98 2.77
CA CYS A 605 -40.40 -20.41 2.98
C CYS A 605 -41.72 -20.75 3.68
N GLN A 606 -42.82 -20.85 2.93
CA GLN A 606 -44.01 -21.50 3.51
C GLN A 606 -43.70 -22.99 3.68
N PRO A 607 -44.12 -23.66 4.78
CA PRO A 607 -43.99 -25.10 4.93
C PRO A 607 -44.54 -25.89 3.72
N SER A 608 -45.54 -25.34 3.03
CA SER A 608 -46.10 -25.88 1.79
C SER A 608 -45.15 -25.82 0.58
N ASP A 609 -44.20 -24.88 0.53
CA ASP A 609 -43.19 -24.78 -0.53
C ASP A 609 -42.07 -25.79 -0.33
N ALA A 610 -41.71 -26.07 0.93
CA ALA A 610 -40.74 -27.11 1.27
C ALA A 610 -41.23 -28.50 0.82
N ALA A 611 -42.54 -28.74 0.83
CA ALA A 611 -43.17 -29.97 0.32
C ALA A 611 -42.97 -30.19 -1.21
N LYS A 612 -42.57 -29.17 -1.98
CA LYS A 612 -42.20 -29.31 -3.41
C LYS A 612 -40.86 -30.04 -3.59
N PHE A 613 -40.01 -30.07 -2.57
CA PHE A 613 -38.82 -30.92 -2.48
C PHE A 613 -39.18 -32.27 -1.86
N LYS A 614 -39.84 -33.15 -2.65
CA LYS A 614 -40.13 -34.52 -2.19
C LYS A 614 -38.82 -35.24 -1.84
N ASN A 615 -38.69 -35.70 -0.60
CA ASN A 615 -37.54 -36.45 -0.07
C ASN A 615 -36.19 -35.68 -0.07
N GLY A 616 -36.21 -34.39 0.29
CA GLY A 616 -35.01 -33.55 0.49
C GLY A 616 -35.21 -32.48 1.55
N LEU A 617 -34.90 -31.22 1.25
CA LEU A 617 -35.04 -30.05 2.16
C LEU A 617 -36.42 -29.92 2.85
N GLY A 618 -37.48 -30.46 2.26
CA GLY A 618 -38.83 -30.47 2.83
C GLY A 618 -38.98 -31.33 4.10
N ALA A 619 -38.02 -32.23 4.36
CA ALA A 619 -38.00 -33.07 5.55
C ALA A 619 -37.18 -32.47 6.70
N TRP A 620 -36.48 -31.35 6.46
CA TRP A 620 -35.63 -30.74 7.48
C TRP A 620 -36.47 -30.12 8.61
N LYS A 621 -36.04 -30.30 9.87
CA LYS A 621 -36.71 -29.77 11.07
C LYS A 621 -36.71 -28.24 11.07
N SER A 622 -35.60 -27.63 10.64
CA SER A 622 -35.49 -26.18 10.50
C SER A 622 -34.62 -25.80 9.29
N LEU A 623 -35.26 -25.20 8.29
CA LEU A 623 -34.58 -24.72 7.10
C LEU A 623 -33.84 -23.40 7.42
N PRO A 624 -32.51 -23.33 7.25
CA PRO A 624 -31.78 -22.08 7.45
C PRO A 624 -32.15 -21.05 6.37
N THR A 625 -31.86 -19.76 6.60
CA THR A 625 -32.09 -18.70 5.60
C THR A 625 -31.21 -18.86 4.36
N VAL A 626 -30.00 -19.37 4.55
CA VAL A 626 -29.03 -19.64 3.49
C VAL A 626 -28.53 -21.08 3.64
N VAL A 627 -28.47 -21.79 2.53
CA VAL A 627 -27.90 -23.14 2.39
C VAL A 627 -26.64 -23.09 1.54
N CYS A 628 -25.83 -24.14 1.62
CA CYS A 628 -24.68 -24.35 0.77
C CYS A 628 -25.00 -25.38 -0.32
N MET A 629 -24.65 -25.07 -1.55
CA MET A 629 -24.80 -25.97 -2.70
C MET A 629 -23.43 -26.41 -3.20
N THR A 630 -23.26 -27.72 -3.42
CA THR A 630 -22.06 -28.32 -4.02
C THR A 630 -22.44 -29.03 -5.30
N LEU A 631 -21.83 -28.62 -6.42
CA LEU A 631 -22.03 -29.19 -7.75
C LEU A 631 -20.87 -30.10 -8.12
N VAL A 632 -21.18 -31.28 -8.64
CA VAL A 632 -20.20 -32.21 -9.24
C VAL A 632 -20.11 -31.93 -10.74
N VAL A 633 -19.05 -31.26 -11.18
CA VAL A 633 -18.79 -30.98 -12.58
C VAL A 633 -17.91 -32.09 -13.16
N PRO A 634 -18.41 -32.89 -14.12
CA PRO A 634 -17.67 -34.00 -14.68
C PRO A 634 -16.37 -33.55 -15.34
N ARG A 635 -15.31 -34.33 -15.18
CA ARG A 635 -13.98 -33.99 -15.70
C ARG A 635 -13.99 -33.67 -17.20
N ALA A 636 -14.74 -34.43 -17.99
CA ALA A 636 -14.86 -34.24 -19.43
C ALA A 636 -15.35 -32.83 -19.83
N LYS A 637 -16.12 -32.15 -18.99
CA LYS A 637 -16.64 -30.79 -19.25
C LYS A 637 -15.59 -29.71 -19.14
N ILE A 638 -14.50 -29.95 -18.41
CA ILE A 638 -13.44 -28.95 -18.16
C ILE A 638 -12.11 -29.28 -18.85
N GLU A 639 -11.98 -30.46 -19.49
CA GLU A 639 -10.75 -30.87 -20.17
C GLU A 639 -10.34 -29.92 -21.32
N PHE A 640 -11.29 -29.22 -21.94
CA PHE A 640 -10.97 -28.24 -23.00
C PHE A 640 -10.14 -27.06 -22.46
N ILE A 641 -10.31 -26.69 -21.18
CA ILE A 641 -9.58 -25.59 -20.53
C ILE A 641 -8.09 -25.90 -20.52
N ARG A 642 -7.71 -27.16 -20.26
CA ARG A 642 -6.31 -27.63 -20.23
C ARG A 642 -5.62 -27.56 -21.58
N LYS A 643 -6.38 -27.45 -22.68
CA LYS A 643 -5.84 -27.30 -24.04
C LYS A 643 -5.50 -25.84 -24.37
N LEU A 644 -5.96 -24.88 -23.57
CA LEU A 644 -5.66 -23.47 -23.76
C LEU A 644 -4.26 -23.14 -23.25
N THR A 645 -3.56 -22.28 -23.98
CA THR A 645 -2.31 -21.70 -23.47
C THR A 645 -2.60 -20.73 -22.32
N PRO A 646 -1.67 -20.51 -21.37
CA PRO A 646 -1.86 -19.52 -20.29
C PRO A 646 -2.22 -18.11 -20.79
N ASN A 647 -1.71 -17.71 -21.96
CA ASN A 647 -2.02 -16.41 -22.56
C ASN A 647 -3.44 -16.33 -23.11
N GLN A 648 -3.95 -17.43 -23.67
CA GLN A 648 -5.35 -17.51 -24.12
C GLN A 648 -6.30 -17.58 -22.93
N LEU A 649 -5.95 -18.37 -21.91
CA LEU A 649 -6.80 -18.57 -20.73
C LEU A 649 -6.97 -17.27 -19.93
N GLY A 650 -5.86 -16.58 -19.62
CA GLY A 650 -5.88 -15.48 -18.64
C GLY A 650 -6.21 -15.99 -17.24
N SER A 651 -7.06 -15.24 -16.52
CA SER A 651 -7.57 -15.62 -15.19
C SER A 651 -9.08 -15.38 -15.13
N PRO A 652 -9.87 -16.18 -15.87
CA PRO A 652 -11.29 -15.92 -16.02
C PRO A 652 -12.02 -16.27 -14.73
N ASN A 653 -12.76 -15.30 -14.20
CA ASN A 653 -13.62 -15.50 -13.05
C ASN A 653 -14.74 -16.48 -13.38
N VAL A 654 -15.16 -17.26 -12.39
CA VAL A 654 -16.27 -18.21 -12.51
C VAL A 654 -17.43 -17.82 -11.63
N LEU A 655 -18.61 -18.32 -11.99
CA LEU A 655 -19.86 -18.10 -11.29
C LEU A 655 -20.76 -19.32 -11.40
N CYS A 656 -21.75 -19.36 -10.52
CA CYS A 656 -22.86 -20.29 -10.61
C CYS A 656 -24.16 -19.52 -10.85
N THR A 657 -25.07 -20.10 -11.62
CA THR A 657 -26.37 -19.49 -11.92
C THR A 657 -27.47 -20.49 -11.61
N ILE A 658 -28.53 -20.02 -10.95
CA ILE A 658 -29.77 -20.77 -10.73
C ILE A 658 -30.86 -20.07 -11.54
N GLN A 659 -31.54 -20.83 -12.39
CA GLN A 659 -32.53 -20.26 -13.30
C GLN A 659 -33.63 -21.25 -13.66
N ALA A 660 -34.76 -20.72 -14.13
CA ALA A 660 -35.78 -21.57 -14.75
C ALA A 660 -35.22 -22.27 -15.99
N ALA A 661 -35.59 -23.53 -16.23
CA ALA A 661 -35.14 -24.30 -17.40
C ALA A 661 -35.55 -23.65 -18.74
N SER A 662 -36.62 -22.86 -18.74
CA SER A 662 -37.08 -22.07 -19.88
C SER A 662 -36.40 -20.71 -20.02
N ALA A 663 -35.58 -20.30 -19.06
CA ALA A 663 -34.85 -19.03 -19.09
C ALA A 663 -33.61 -19.17 -19.99
N SER A 664 -33.59 -18.43 -21.09
CA SER A 664 -32.37 -18.02 -21.79
C SER A 664 -32.10 -16.55 -21.50
N GLN A 665 -30.83 -16.11 -21.51
CA GLN A 665 -30.45 -14.70 -21.33
C GLN A 665 -31.11 -13.74 -22.35
N PHE A 666 -31.68 -14.28 -23.43
CA PHE A 666 -32.33 -13.53 -24.51
C PHE A 666 -33.85 -13.76 -24.61
N SER A 667 -34.44 -14.59 -23.75
CA SER A 667 -35.89 -14.85 -23.74
C SER A 667 -36.57 -14.06 -22.63
N ILE A 668 -37.56 -13.26 -23.03
CA ILE A 668 -38.44 -12.52 -22.13
C ILE A 668 -39.38 -13.54 -21.46
N GLY A 669 -39.16 -13.86 -20.17
CA GLY A 669 -40.11 -14.66 -19.39
C GLY A 669 -39.59 -15.62 -18.32
N GLY A 670 -38.27 -15.74 -18.10
CA GLY A 670 -37.70 -16.61 -17.05
C GLY A 670 -36.85 -15.86 -16.02
N TRP A 671 -36.87 -16.30 -14.75
CA TRP A 671 -36.03 -15.73 -13.69
C TRP A 671 -34.61 -16.35 -13.70
N GLN A 672 -33.62 -15.57 -13.29
CA GLN A 672 -32.21 -15.95 -13.21
C GLN A 672 -31.53 -15.27 -12.01
N GLU A 673 -30.79 -16.06 -11.22
CA GLU A 673 -30.00 -15.59 -10.07
C GLU A 673 -28.54 -16.05 -10.24
N ILE A 674 -27.58 -15.15 -10.04
CA ILE A 674 -26.14 -15.38 -10.25
C ILE A 674 -25.40 -15.23 -8.93
N PHE A 675 -24.53 -16.20 -8.64
CA PHE A 675 -23.71 -16.28 -7.44
C PHE A 675 -22.22 -16.30 -7.82
N ALA A 676 -21.49 -15.26 -7.40
CA ALA A 676 -20.09 -15.05 -7.79
C ALA A 676 -19.08 -15.45 -6.70
N ASP A 677 -19.50 -15.66 -5.44
CA ASP A 677 -18.64 -16.24 -4.41
C ASP A 677 -18.64 -17.77 -4.49
N VAL A 678 -17.85 -18.27 -5.43
CA VAL A 678 -17.69 -19.70 -5.69
C VAL A 678 -16.40 -20.23 -5.06
N HIS A 679 -16.40 -21.46 -4.55
CA HIS A 679 -15.23 -22.19 -4.12
C HIS A 679 -15.02 -23.42 -5.01
N LEU A 680 -13.76 -23.70 -5.37
CA LEU A 680 -13.41 -24.81 -6.24
C LEU A 680 -12.59 -25.82 -5.46
N THR A 681 -12.81 -27.12 -5.68
CA THR A 681 -11.91 -28.17 -5.22
C THR A 681 -12.00 -29.37 -6.17
N PHE A 682 -10.95 -30.16 -6.28
CA PHE A 682 -10.99 -31.42 -7.02
C PHE A 682 -10.99 -32.55 -6.02
N GLY A 683 -11.84 -33.56 -6.21
CA GLY A 683 -11.85 -34.68 -5.27
C GLY A 683 -13.00 -35.64 -5.45
N GLU A 684 -13.01 -36.65 -4.57
CA GLU A 684 -14.10 -37.60 -4.42
C GLU A 684 -15.07 -37.08 -3.35
N LEU A 685 -16.35 -37.01 -3.72
CA LEU A 685 -17.42 -36.57 -2.83
C LEU A 685 -18.03 -37.78 -2.11
N THR A 686 -18.20 -37.63 -0.80
CA THR A 686 -18.94 -38.54 0.07
C THR A 686 -19.91 -37.74 0.93
N THR A 687 -20.92 -38.39 1.48
CA THR A 687 -21.94 -37.75 2.32
C THR A 687 -22.06 -38.43 3.66
N GLU A 688 -22.29 -37.65 4.71
CA GLU A 688 -22.75 -38.14 6.01
C GLU A 688 -24.23 -37.78 6.19
N ALA A 689 -24.99 -38.71 6.79
CA ALA A 689 -26.44 -38.66 6.93
C ALA A 689 -27.21 -38.55 5.59
N GLU A 690 -28.50 -38.90 5.64
CA GLU A 690 -29.39 -38.83 4.47
C GLU A 690 -29.69 -37.37 4.11
N ALA A 691 -29.93 -37.07 2.84
CA ALA A 691 -30.26 -35.70 2.39
C ALA A 691 -31.55 -35.13 3.01
N THR A 692 -32.36 -35.98 3.63
CA THR A 692 -33.57 -35.62 4.38
C THR A 692 -33.28 -35.22 5.83
N ASP A 693 -32.05 -35.38 6.32
CA ASP A 693 -31.63 -35.01 7.68
C ASP A 693 -30.95 -33.63 7.70
N ASP A 694 -31.26 -32.80 8.70
CA ASP A 694 -30.63 -31.49 8.96
C ASP A 694 -29.11 -31.62 9.19
N GLU A 695 -28.64 -32.80 9.60
CA GLU A 695 -27.22 -33.11 9.79
C GLU A 695 -26.50 -33.57 8.51
N HIS A 696 -27.18 -33.55 7.34
CA HIS A 696 -26.57 -33.91 6.07
C HIS A 696 -25.35 -33.05 5.76
N LYS A 697 -24.21 -33.72 5.55
CA LYS A 697 -22.91 -33.08 5.29
C LYS A 697 -22.24 -33.68 4.07
N VAL A 698 -21.53 -32.83 3.35
CA VAL A 698 -20.66 -33.22 2.24
C VAL A 698 -19.22 -33.27 2.75
N LEU A 699 -18.58 -34.41 2.55
CA LEU A 699 -17.16 -34.62 2.81
C LEU A 699 -16.44 -34.86 1.49
N ILE A 700 -15.38 -34.09 1.27
CA ILE A 700 -14.57 -34.16 0.06
C ILE A 700 -13.18 -34.69 0.43
N LYS A 701 -12.75 -35.74 -0.27
CA LYS A 701 -11.36 -36.20 -0.26
C LYS A 701 -10.65 -35.57 -1.46
N GLU A 702 -9.78 -34.60 -1.20
CA GLU A 702 -9.15 -33.81 -2.27
C GLU A 702 -8.21 -34.65 -3.14
N ASP A 703 -8.25 -34.39 -4.46
CA ASP A 703 -7.28 -34.87 -5.43
C ASP A 703 -6.06 -33.92 -5.41
N PRO A 704 -4.91 -34.35 -4.85
CA PRO A 704 -3.74 -33.49 -4.70
C PRO A 704 -3.12 -33.06 -6.05
N LEU A 705 -3.52 -33.69 -7.16
CA LEU A 705 -3.07 -33.32 -8.50
C LEU A 705 -3.98 -32.25 -9.15
N GLY A 706 -5.15 -31.96 -8.57
CA GLY A 706 -6.06 -30.90 -9.01
C GLY A 706 -6.34 -30.87 -10.51
N TRP A 707 -5.91 -29.79 -11.19
CA TRP A 707 -6.02 -29.66 -12.65
C TRP A 707 -5.23 -30.70 -13.45
N LYS A 708 -4.25 -31.39 -12.88
CA LYS A 708 -3.55 -32.53 -13.50
C LYS A 708 -4.16 -33.89 -13.15
N GLY A 709 -5.06 -33.92 -12.15
CA GLY A 709 -5.71 -35.11 -11.63
C GLY A 709 -6.80 -35.68 -12.52
N LYS A 710 -7.57 -36.62 -11.97
CA LYS A 710 -8.64 -37.35 -12.67
C LYS A 710 -10.01 -37.15 -12.04
N CYS A 711 -10.06 -36.70 -10.79
CA CYS A 711 -11.31 -36.48 -10.08
C CYS A 711 -12.13 -35.34 -10.71
N PRO A 712 -13.47 -35.36 -10.52
CA PRO A 712 -14.33 -34.26 -10.95
C PRO A 712 -13.97 -32.94 -10.23
N LEU A 713 -14.41 -31.83 -10.81
CA LEU A 713 -14.35 -30.53 -10.16
C LEU A 713 -15.61 -30.37 -9.31
N LEU A 714 -15.45 -30.04 -8.05
CA LEU A 714 -16.53 -29.73 -7.12
C LEU A 714 -16.61 -28.22 -6.95
N VAL A 715 -17.81 -27.67 -7.13
CA VAL A 715 -18.07 -26.23 -7.12
C VAL A 715 -19.04 -25.92 -6.00
N THR A 716 -18.61 -25.13 -5.01
CA THR A 716 -19.39 -24.85 -3.80
C THR A 716 -19.74 -23.37 -3.70
N PHE A 717 -20.99 -23.03 -3.40
CA PHE A 717 -21.46 -21.64 -3.22
C PHE A 717 -22.68 -21.57 -2.30
N ASN A 718 -22.92 -20.40 -1.71
CA ASN A 718 -24.02 -20.16 -0.77
C ASN A 718 -25.23 -19.56 -1.49
N VAL A 719 -26.43 -20.00 -1.13
CA VAL A 719 -27.68 -19.64 -1.82
C VAL A 719 -28.80 -19.41 -0.79
N PRO A 720 -29.63 -18.35 -0.92
CA PRO A 720 -30.84 -18.22 -0.12
C PRO A 720 -31.77 -19.41 -0.33
N SER A 721 -32.26 -20.00 0.77
CA SER A 721 -33.05 -21.23 0.70
C SER A 721 -34.31 -21.10 -0.13
N TRP A 722 -34.94 -19.92 -0.13
CA TRP A 722 -36.15 -19.67 -0.92
C TRP A 722 -35.89 -19.72 -2.44
N VAL A 723 -34.69 -19.38 -2.92
CA VAL A 723 -34.32 -19.46 -4.35
C VAL A 723 -34.37 -20.92 -4.82
N VAL A 724 -33.91 -21.82 -3.95
CA VAL A 724 -33.93 -23.26 -4.17
C VAL A 724 -35.37 -23.79 -4.18
N LEU A 725 -36.27 -23.25 -3.36
CA LEU A 725 -37.66 -23.72 -3.22
C LEU A 725 -38.66 -23.21 -4.28
N ARG A 726 -38.30 -22.22 -5.12
CA ARG A 726 -39.23 -21.51 -6.01
C ARG A 726 -40.00 -22.43 -6.98
N ASP A 727 -39.29 -23.19 -7.83
CA ASP A 727 -39.87 -24.27 -8.67
C ASP A 727 -38.82 -25.36 -8.93
N PRO A 728 -38.55 -26.25 -7.94
CA PRO A 728 -37.41 -27.14 -7.99
C PRO A 728 -37.38 -28.06 -9.22
N SER A 729 -38.55 -28.51 -9.66
CA SER A 729 -38.72 -29.44 -10.77
C SER A 729 -38.37 -28.85 -12.14
N LYS A 730 -38.46 -27.52 -12.28
CA LYS A 730 -38.17 -26.77 -13.51
C LYS A 730 -36.95 -25.86 -13.35
N THR A 731 -36.15 -26.05 -12.31
CA THR A 731 -34.97 -25.24 -12.06
C THR A 731 -33.71 -26.00 -12.46
N VAL A 732 -32.80 -25.29 -13.11
CA VAL A 732 -31.47 -25.78 -13.46
C VAL A 732 -30.40 -24.96 -12.75
N VAL A 733 -29.29 -25.61 -12.46
CA VAL A 733 -28.08 -24.98 -11.93
C VAL A 733 -27.01 -25.07 -12.98
N THR A 734 -26.32 -23.97 -13.24
CA THR A 734 -25.23 -23.90 -14.20
C THR A 734 -23.94 -23.43 -13.55
N PHE A 735 -22.83 -23.96 -14.04
CA PHE A 735 -21.48 -23.48 -13.72
C PHE A 735 -20.88 -22.89 -14.99
N GLY A 736 -20.30 -21.70 -14.90
CA GLY A 736 -19.81 -20.99 -16.07
C GLY A 736 -18.74 -19.95 -15.76
N VAL A 737 -18.26 -19.33 -16.83
CA VAL A 737 -17.29 -18.25 -16.79
C VAL A 737 -18.02 -16.91 -16.76
N GLN A 738 -17.60 -16.00 -15.88
CA GLN A 738 -18.13 -14.63 -15.81
C GLN A 738 -17.90 -13.91 -17.14
N SER A 739 -18.95 -13.24 -17.64
CA SER A 739 -18.86 -12.45 -18.86
C SER A 739 -18.00 -11.20 -18.64
N THR A 740 -16.87 -11.16 -19.35
CA THR A 740 -15.92 -10.04 -19.39
C THR A 740 -15.40 -9.92 -20.83
N PRO A 741 -14.83 -8.78 -21.23
CA PRO A 741 -14.26 -8.65 -22.57
C PRO A 741 -13.28 -9.78 -22.95
N GLN A 742 -12.39 -10.16 -22.03
CA GLN A 742 -11.43 -11.25 -22.25
C GLN A 742 -12.10 -12.63 -22.30
N SER A 743 -13.00 -12.94 -21.37
CA SER A 743 -13.65 -14.26 -21.34
C SER A 743 -14.57 -14.47 -22.53
N VAL A 744 -15.30 -13.44 -22.98
CA VAL A 744 -16.11 -13.50 -24.21
C VAL A 744 -15.21 -13.77 -25.41
N GLY A 745 -14.10 -13.03 -25.56
CA GLY A 745 -13.14 -13.25 -26.64
C GLY A 745 -12.53 -14.66 -26.66
N THR A 746 -12.37 -15.28 -25.48
CA THR A 746 -11.70 -16.59 -25.32
C THR A 746 -12.68 -17.76 -25.45
N PHE A 747 -13.83 -17.69 -24.79
CA PHE A 747 -14.70 -18.84 -24.53
C PHE A 747 -16.01 -18.84 -25.32
N MET A 748 -16.42 -17.72 -25.93
CA MET A 748 -17.71 -17.66 -26.63
C MET A 748 -17.83 -18.70 -27.75
N LYS A 749 -16.72 -19.02 -28.43
CA LYS A 749 -16.70 -20.05 -29.49
C LYS A 749 -16.92 -21.47 -28.96
N SER A 750 -16.42 -21.77 -27.75
CA SER A 750 -16.48 -23.12 -27.17
C SER A 750 -17.67 -23.33 -26.24
N LEU A 751 -18.11 -22.28 -25.54
CA LEU A 751 -19.15 -22.32 -24.50
C LEU A 751 -20.44 -21.59 -24.90
N GLY A 752 -20.49 -21.00 -26.11
CA GLY A 752 -21.63 -20.22 -26.59
C GLY A 752 -21.76 -18.84 -25.91
N LEU A 753 -22.87 -18.16 -26.18
CA LEU A 753 -23.12 -16.79 -25.68
C LEU A 753 -23.24 -16.71 -24.16
N THR A 754 -23.64 -17.78 -23.50
CA THR A 754 -23.86 -17.84 -22.04
C THR A 754 -22.60 -18.24 -21.26
N LEU A 755 -21.51 -18.57 -21.95
CA LEU A 755 -20.22 -19.00 -21.35
C LEU A 755 -20.37 -20.14 -20.32
N THR A 756 -21.33 -21.04 -20.55
CA THR A 756 -21.69 -22.12 -19.62
C THR A 756 -20.82 -23.36 -19.83
N ILE A 757 -20.21 -23.86 -18.77
CA ILE A 757 -19.38 -25.08 -18.77
C ILE A 757 -20.26 -26.31 -18.58
N ASP A 758 -21.16 -26.27 -17.61
CA ASP A 758 -22.06 -27.38 -17.31
C ASP A 758 -23.41 -26.90 -16.79
N THR A 759 -24.45 -27.70 -17.04
CA THR A 759 -25.83 -27.45 -16.64
C THR A 759 -26.44 -28.75 -16.13
N THR A 760 -27.03 -28.71 -14.94
CA THR A 760 -27.72 -29.85 -14.34
C THR A 760 -29.08 -29.43 -13.77
N LYS A 761 -29.98 -30.39 -13.55
CA LYS A 761 -31.27 -30.13 -12.89
C LYS A 761 -31.03 -29.98 -11.38
N LEU A 762 -31.73 -29.05 -10.75
CA LEU A 762 -31.59 -28.81 -9.31
C LEU A 762 -31.88 -30.05 -8.45
N GLN A 763 -32.79 -30.92 -8.91
CA GLN A 763 -33.17 -32.16 -8.21
C GLN A 763 -32.35 -33.40 -8.62
N ASP A 764 -31.23 -33.23 -9.32
CA ASP A 764 -30.31 -34.35 -9.61
C ASP A 764 -29.39 -34.60 -8.41
N ASN A 765 -29.82 -35.50 -7.52
CA ASN A 765 -29.10 -35.83 -6.29
C ASN A 765 -27.70 -36.46 -6.51
N ASN A 766 -27.35 -36.85 -7.74
CA ASN A 766 -26.00 -37.35 -8.05
C ASN A 766 -25.01 -36.23 -8.38
N THR A 767 -25.50 -35.06 -8.79
CA THR A 767 -24.67 -33.94 -9.25
C THR A 767 -24.85 -32.68 -8.41
N VAL A 768 -25.97 -32.54 -7.70
CA VAL A 768 -26.29 -31.41 -6.85
C VAL A 768 -26.49 -31.90 -5.42
N HIS A 769 -25.68 -31.40 -4.50
CA HIS A 769 -25.80 -31.65 -3.07
C HIS A 769 -26.10 -30.35 -2.34
N ILE A 770 -27.08 -30.37 -1.45
CA ILE A 770 -27.49 -29.19 -0.67
C ILE A 770 -27.32 -29.50 0.81
N THR A 771 -26.57 -28.66 1.50
CA THR A 771 -26.19 -28.84 2.90
C THR A 771 -26.39 -27.53 3.67
N LYS A 772 -26.38 -27.61 5.00
CA LYS A 772 -26.51 -26.43 5.85
C LYS A 772 -25.28 -25.54 5.81
N PHE A 773 -24.10 -26.13 5.73
CA PHE A 773 -22.82 -25.43 5.77
C PHE A 773 -21.87 -25.92 4.67
N PRO A 774 -20.84 -25.12 4.32
CA PRO A 774 -19.82 -25.56 3.37
C PRO A 774 -19.16 -26.90 3.78
N PRO A 775 -18.64 -27.68 2.82
CA PRO A 775 -17.98 -28.96 3.08
C PRO A 775 -16.92 -28.87 4.20
N HIS A 776 -16.87 -29.86 5.09
CA HIS A 776 -15.93 -29.88 6.24
C HIS A 776 -16.06 -28.71 7.24
N CYS A 777 -17.07 -27.85 7.11
CA CYS A 777 -17.30 -26.74 8.04
C CYS A 777 -18.50 -27.01 8.95
N ALA A 778 -18.38 -26.59 10.22
CA ALA A 778 -19.50 -26.61 11.18
C ALA A 778 -20.31 -25.30 11.17
N GLY A 779 -19.93 -24.34 10.33
CA GLY A 779 -20.53 -23.02 10.22
C GLY A 779 -20.06 -22.28 8.97
N PHE A 780 -20.61 -21.11 8.71
CA PHE A 780 -20.12 -20.22 7.66
C PHE A 780 -18.86 -19.48 8.11
N ALA A 781 -18.06 -19.05 7.13
CA ALA A 781 -16.89 -18.21 7.35
C ALA A 781 -17.29 -16.91 8.08
N SER A 782 -16.68 -16.66 9.23
CA SER A 782 -17.00 -15.52 10.07
C SER A 782 -16.28 -14.26 9.62
N ILE A 783 -17.02 -13.16 9.44
CA ILE A 783 -16.46 -11.81 9.38
C ILE A 783 -16.82 -11.14 10.70
N SER A 784 -15.85 -11.15 11.61
CA SER A 784 -16.06 -10.65 12.96
C SER A 784 -16.19 -9.13 12.96
N THR A 785 -17.06 -8.62 13.83
CA THR A 785 -16.95 -7.23 14.28
C THR A 785 -15.67 -7.14 15.10
N PHE A 786 -14.73 -6.31 14.66
CA PHE A 786 -13.65 -5.88 15.52
C PHE A 786 -14.27 -5.23 16.77
N SER A 787 -13.62 -5.40 17.93
CA SER A 787 -14.06 -4.78 19.18
C SER A 787 -14.24 -3.27 18.95
N PRO A 788 -15.36 -2.65 19.39
CA PRO A 788 -15.63 -1.24 19.11
C PRO A 788 -14.53 -0.38 19.75
N MET A 789 -13.55 0.00 18.94
CA MET A 789 -12.45 0.89 19.34
C MET A 789 -12.92 2.35 19.45
N PHE A 790 -14.07 2.65 18.85
CA PHE A 790 -14.73 3.95 18.95
C PHE A 790 -15.54 4.01 20.24
N LYS A 791 -15.22 4.98 21.10
CA LYS A 791 -15.99 5.22 22.32
C LYS A 791 -17.33 5.86 21.95
N ASP A 792 -18.38 5.43 22.64
CA ASP A 792 -19.68 6.08 22.55
C ASP A 792 -19.61 7.51 23.11
N GLU A 793 -20.58 8.34 22.71
CA GLU A 793 -20.61 9.76 23.06
C GLU A 793 -20.87 9.94 24.57
N GLU A 794 -19.82 10.17 25.35
CA GLU A 794 -19.93 10.48 26.79
C GLU A 794 -19.97 11.99 27.04
N THR A 795 -20.80 12.42 27.99
CA THR A 795 -20.75 13.78 28.53
C THR A 795 -19.50 13.92 29.40
N LYS A 796 -18.53 14.72 28.94
CA LYS A 796 -17.34 15.08 29.71
C LYS A 796 -17.32 16.57 29.97
N ASN A 797 -16.95 16.97 31.18
CA ASN A 797 -16.81 18.38 31.57
C ASN A 797 -18.09 19.23 31.31
N GLY A 798 -19.27 18.62 31.39
CA GLY A 798 -20.56 19.31 31.26
C GLY A 798 -20.99 19.65 29.83
N PHE A 799 -20.41 19.02 28.81
CA PHE A 799 -20.88 19.13 27.42
C PHE A 799 -20.72 17.80 26.66
N LYS A 800 -21.45 17.65 25.57
CA LYS A 800 -21.39 16.51 24.64
C LYS A 800 -20.94 16.99 23.26
N ILE A 801 -20.09 16.20 22.58
CA ILE A 801 -19.62 16.52 21.23
C ILE A 801 -20.11 15.47 20.24
N THR A 802 -20.69 15.95 19.13
CA THR A 802 -21.07 15.15 17.97
C THR A 802 -20.36 15.69 16.72
N ILE A 803 -19.82 14.80 15.88
CA ILE A 803 -19.20 15.17 14.60
C ILE A 803 -19.99 14.54 13.47
N SER A 804 -20.65 15.37 12.66
CA SER A 804 -21.42 14.94 11.49
C SER A 804 -20.66 15.20 10.20
N ALA A 805 -20.70 14.26 9.27
CA ALA A 805 -20.13 14.41 7.93
C ALA A 805 -21.09 15.22 7.04
N ASN A 806 -20.55 16.21 6.32
CA ASN A 806 -21.32 17.00 5.36
C ASN A 806 -21.06 16.45 3.95
N ILE A 807 -22.12 16.02 3.25
CA ILE A 807 -22.02 15.41 1.92
C ILE A 807 -22.32 16.44 0.82
N GLU A 808 -21.39 16.56 -0.13
CA GLU A 808 -21.60 17.29 -1.38
C GLU A 808 -22.33 16.38 -2.37
N GLN A 809 -23.61 16.67 -2.64
CA GLN A 809 -24.48 15.79 -3.43
C GLN A 809 -24.00 15.62 -4.88
N SER A 810 -23.36 16.64 -5.45
CA SER A 810 -22.87 16.60 -6.84
C SER A 810 -21.70 15.63 -7.01
N THR A 811 -20.79 15.59 -6.05
CA THR A 811 -19.58 14.75 -6.06
C THR A 811 -19.72 13.48 -5.25
N ARG A 812 -20.81 13.34 -4.48
CA ARG A 812 -21.09 12.23 -3.55
C ARG A 812 -19.92 11.96 -2.60
N SER A 813 -19.35 13.04 -2.08
CA SER A 813 -18.17 13.02 -1.24
C SER A 813 -18.37 13.85 0.02
N ILE A 814 -17.64 13.52 1.07
CA ILE A 814 -17.57 14.38 2.27
C ILE A 814 -16.81 15.64 1.86
N CYS A 815 -17.42 16.80 2.05
CA CYS A 815 -16.81 18.10 1.76
C CYS A 815 -16.36 18.85 3.02
N GLY A 816 -16.75 18.35 4.19
CA GLY A 816 -16.44 18.94 5.49
C GLY A 816 -17.19 18.26 6.62
N PHE A 817 -17.17 18.90 7.79
CA PHE A 817 -17.83 18.40 9.00
C PHE A 817 -18.70 19.48 9.65
N THR A 818 -19.66 19.03 10.44
CA THR A 818 -20.38 19.85 11.41
C THR A 818 -20.04 19.32 12.81
N GLY A 819 -19.26 20.09 13.56
CA GLY A 819 -18.99 19.80 14.97
C GLY A 819 -20.03 20.46 15.87
N ARG A 820 -20.81 19.67 16.59
CA ARG A 820 -21.86 20.13 17.50
C ARG A 820 -21.43 19.97 18.96
N LEU A 821 -21.60 21.04 19.73
CA LEU A 821 -21.40 21.09 21.18
C LEU A 821 -22.75 21.27 21.86
N ASP A 822 -23.27 20.22 22.50
CA ASP A 822 -24.45 20.33 23.37
C ASP A 822 -23.98 20.64 24.80
N LEU A 823 -24.38 21.79 25.33
CA LEU A 823 -23.96 22.26 26.65
C LEU A 823 -24.96 21.80 27.71
N HIS A 824 -24.47 21.15 28.76
CA HIS A 824 -25.28 20.61 29.85
C HIS A 824 -24.96 21.22 31.20
N SER A 825 -23.76 21.80 31.38
CA SER A 825 -23.40 22.53 32.60
C SER A 825 -24.27 23.78 32.77
N GLU A 826 -24.78 24.01 33.98
CA GLU A 826 -25.52 25.24 34.31
C GLU A 826 -24.74 26.50 34.00
N ASN A 827 -23.42 26.52 34.26
CA ASN A 827 -22.56 27.67 33.96
C ASN A 827 -22.46 27.92 32.44
N LEU A 828 -22.16 26.88 31.66
CA LEU A 828 -22.04 26.98 30.20
C LEU A 828 -23.37 27.36 29.54
N THR A 829 -24.48 26.76 30.00
CA THR A 829 -25.82 27.04 29.49
C THR A 829 -26.30 28.45 29.86
N ALA A 830 -26.07 28.91 31.09
CA ALA A 830 -26.37 30.27 31.52
C ALA A 830 -25.57 31.30 30.71
N THR A 831 -24.27 31.05 30.50
CA THR A 831 -23.41 31.90 29.67
C THR A 831 -23.93 31.95 28.23
N LEU A 832 -24.27 30.82 27.62
CA LEU A 832 -24.80 30.84 26.26
C LEU A 832 -26.17 31.52 26.15
N LYS A 833 -27.05 31.36 27.15
CA LYS A 833 -28.37 32.01 27.20
C LYS A 833 -28.29 33.53 27.41
N ALA A 834 -27.32 33.99 28.19
CA ALA A 834 -27.12 35.40 28.51
C ALA A 834 -26.58 36.25 27.34
N GLY A 835 -26.36 35.66 26.16
CA GLY A 835 -26.02 36.43 24.96
C GLY A 835 -24.54 36.53 24.64
N PHE A 836 -23.67 35.96 25.48
CA PHE A 836 -22.21 36.01 25.32
C PHE A 836 -21.74 35.56 23.92
N LYS A 837 -20.66 36.19 23.45
CA LYS A 837 -20.07 35.93 22.13
C LYS A 837 -19.34 34.59 22.11
N VAL A 838 -19.49 33.87 20.99
CA VAL A 838 -18.72 32.65 20.68
C VAL A 838 -17.57 33.02 19.77
N VAL A 839 -16.35 32.69 20.18
CA VAL A 839 -15.13 32.94 19.40
C VAL A 839 -14.48 31.61 19.03
N LEU A 840 -14.19 31.45 17.74
CA LEU A 840 -13.49 30.28 17.21
C LEU A 840 -12.00 30.58 17.05
N THR A 841 -11.15 29.62 17.42
CA THR A 841 -9.70 29.73 17.24
C THR A 841 -9.15 28.41 16.72
N GLN A 842 -8.43 28.43 15.60
CA GLN A 842 -7.73 27.24 15.09
C GLN A 842 -6.53 26.94 15.99
N LEU A 843 -6.54 25.80 16.68
CA LEU A 843 -5.42 25.38 17.55
C LEU A 843 -4.40 24.52 16.79
N SER A 844 -4.90 23.66 15.91
CA SER A 844 -4.09 22.79 15.06
C SER A 844 -4.85 22.49 13.77
N PRO A 845 -4.25 21.87 12.74
CA PRO A 845 -4.97 21.51 11.52
C PRO A 845 -6.28 20.73 11.73
N THR A 846 -6.36 19.95 12.80
CA THR A 846 -7.53 19.11 13.12
C THR A 846 -8.35 19.62 14.29
N THR A 847 -7.92 20.67 15.01
CA THR A 847 -8.57 21.10 16.25
C THR A 847 -8.96 22.59 16.24
N ILE A 848 -10.22 22.87 16.58
CA ILE A 848 -10.77 24.21 16.75
C ILE A 848 -11.24 24.39 18.19
N ALA A 849 -10.76 25.45 18.85
CA ALA A 849 -11.27 25.91 20.13
C ALA A 849 -12.52 26.78 19.95
N VAL A 850 -13.53 26.52 20.77
CA VAL A 850 -14.75 27.30 20.91
C VAL A 850 -14.73 27.95 22.28
N THR A 851 -14.55 29.27 22.32
CA THR A 851 -14.47 30.04 23.57
C THR A 851 -15.74 30.86 23.75
N LEU A 852 -16.38 30.72 24.91
CA LEU A 852 -17.44 31.62 25.36
C LEU A 852 -16.78 32.80 26.06
N GLU A 853 -17.19 34.01 25.71
CA GLU A 853 -16.75 35.23 26.40
C GLU A 853 -16.95 35.11 27.92
N ASN A 854 -15.93 35.48 28.71
CA ASN A 854 -15.81 35.29 30.17
C ASN A 854 -15.71 33.85 30.70
N HIS A 855 -15.65 32.83 29.84
CA HIS A 855 -15.30 31.47 30.25
C HIS A 855 -13.80 31.22 30.06
N LEU A 856 -13.10 30.83 31.13
CA LEU A 856 -11.64 30.72 31.14
C LEU A 856 -11.09 29.53 30.33
N LEU A 857 -11.88 28.47 30.13
CA LEU A 857 -11.43 27.25 29.45
C LEU A 857 -12.11 27.09 28.07
N PRO A 858 -11.36 26.98 26.97
CA PRO A 858 -11.93 26.76 25.64
C PRO A 858 -12.44 25.32 25.49
N LEU A 859 -13.59 25.17 24.82
CA LEU A 859 -14.15 23.86 24.44
C LEU A 859 -13.47 23.41 23.14
N LYS A 860 -12.89 22.20 23.09
CA LYS A 860 -12.14 21.72 21.92
C LYS A 860 -12.98 20.83 21.01
N LEU A 861 -13.04 21.18 19.72
CA LEU A 861 -13.57 20.34 18.65
C LEU A 861 -12.41 19.74 17.84
N THR A 862 -12.23 18.43 17.92
CA THR A 862 -11.21 17.67 17.18
C THR A 862 -11.87 16.90 16.04
N PHE A 863 -11.35 17.09 14.83
CA PHE A 863 -11.82 16.47 13.59
C PHE A 863 -10.83 15.38 13.13
N PRO A 864 -11.28 14.37 12.37
CA PRO A 864 -10.42 13.25 11.97
C PRO A 864 -9.35 13.61 10.92
N VAL A 865 -9.58 14.69 10.16
CA VAL A 865 -8.69 15.19 9.11
C VAL A 865 -8.64 16.73 9.14
N PRO A 866 -7.66 17.36 8.47
CA PRO A 866 -7.50 18.81 8.53
C PRO A 866 -8.71 19.59 8.01
N VAL A 867 -9.12 20.62 8.77
CA VAL A 867 -10.27 21.50 8.47
C VAL A 867 -9.87 22.96 8.56
N GLN A 868 -10.62 23.85 7.91
CA GLN A 868 -10.30 25.27 7.84
C GLN A 868 -11.32 26.14 8.59
N SER A 869 -10.96 26.64 9.79
CA SER A 869 -11.85 27.49 10.59
C SER A 869 -12.13 28.85 9.96
N SER A 870 -11.22 29.40 9.16
CA SER A 870 -11.41 30.72 8.51
C SER A 870 -12.54 30.71 7.47
N LYS A 871 -12.92 29.52 6.98
CA LYS A 871 -14.06 29.31 6.08
C LYS A 871 -15.27 28.69 6.81
N SER A 872 -15.26 28.68 8.15
CA SER A 872 -16.31 28.08 8.96
C SER A 872 -17.57 28.93 9.05
N ARG A 873 -18.69 28.27 9.34
CA ARG A 873 -19.96 28.92 9.69
C ARG A 873 -20.39 28.42 11.07
N THR A 874 -20.81 29.33 11.94
CA THR A 874 -21.29 28.97 13.29
C THR A 874 -22.80 29.12 13.37
N ARG A 875 -23.49 28.14 13.97
CA ARG A 875 -24.91 28.26 14.36
C ARG A 875 -24.99 28.17 15.87
N ILE A 876 -25.70 29.11 16.49
CA ILE A 876 -25.80 29.22 17.95
C ILE A 876 -27.26 29.14 18.33
N ALA A 877 -27.64 28.12 19.08
CA ALA A 877 -28.99 27.93 19.57
C ALA A 877 -29.02 28.12 21.09
N ARG A 878 -29.38 29.33 21.53
CA ARG A 878 -29.30 29.72 22.94
C ARG A 878 -30.35 29.05 23.83
N LYS A 879 -31.59 28.91 23.34
CA LYS A 879 -32.68 28.23 24.07
C LYS A 879 -32.36 26.76 24.36
N PRO A 880 -32.08 25.92 23.34
CA PRO A 880 -31.67 24.52 23.56
C PRO A 880 -30.21 24.35 23.98
N SER A 881 -29.44 25.45 24.05
CA SER A 881 -28.04 25.51 24.54
C SER A 881 -27.04 24.64 23.76
N TYR A 882 -27.00 24.78 22.44
CA TYR A 882 -25.98 24.13 21.61
C TYR A 882 -25.29 25.09 20.63
N ILE A 883 -24.09 24.72 20.20
CA ILE A 883 -23.27 25.42 19.21
C ILE A 883 -22.88 24.43 18.11
N GLU A 884 -23.10 24.79 16.85
CA GLU A 884 -22.60 24.03 15.69
C GLU A 884 -21.53 24.83 14.95
N VAL A 885 -20.43 24.17 14.61
CA VAL A 885 -19.32 24.71 13.82
C VAL A 885 -19.22 23.89 12.54
N ILE A 886 -19.66 24.47 11.44
CA ILE A 886 -19.64 23.87 10.09
C ILE A 886 -18.33 24.27 9.43
N VAL A 887 -17.51 23.29 9.07
CA VAL A 887 -16.14 23.50 8.56
C VAL A 887 -15.90 22.70 7.29
N PRO A 888 -15.31 23.29 6.23
CA PRO A 888 -14.84 22.53 5.09
C PRO A 888 -13.50 21.83 5.38
N PHE A 889 -13.14 20.84 4.56
CA PHE A 889 -11.78 20.32 4.52
C PHE A 889 -10.76 21.42 4.22
N ALA A 890 -9.55 21.26 4.74
CA ALA A 890 -8.44 22.14 4.40
C ALA A 890 -7.96 21.88 2.96
N ASP A 891 -7.78 22.97 2.20
CA ASP A 891 -7.18 22.90 0.87
C ASP A 891 -5.65 22.80 0.99
N HIS A 892 -5.14 21.57 0.83
CA HIS A 892 -3.72 21.26 0.91
C HIS A 892 -3.01 21.41 -0.44
N VAL A 893 -3.72 21.66 -1.55
CA VAL A 893 -3.16 21.74 -2.90
C VAL A 893 -2.88 23.19 -3.30
N SER A 894 -3.81 24.12 -3.02
CA SER A 894 -3.66 25.51 -3.46
C SER A 894 -2.91 26.44 -2.49
N ASN A 895 -2.25 25.88 -1.46
CA ASN A 895 -1.65 26.61 -0.34
C ASN A 895 -2.65 27.50 0.45
N GLN A 896 -3.96 27.22 0.36
CA GLN A 896 -4.99 27.96 1.10
C GLN A 896 -5.35 27.36 2.48
N GLY A 897 -4.79 26.20 2.81
CA GLY A 897 -4.91 25.51 4.10
C GLY A 897 -3.70 25.75 5.01
N PHE A 898 -3.02 24.68 5.40
CA PHE A 898 -1.90 24.71 6.35
C PHE A 898 -0.54 24.58 5.65
N THR A 899 -0.01 25.70 5.15
CA THR A 899 1.24 25.73 4.37
C THR A 899 2.44 25.12 5.11
N ASN A 900 2.50 25.22 6.44
CA ASN A 900 3.62 24.69 7.23
C ASN A 900 3.45 23.21 7.63
N PHE A 901 2.28 22.62 7.37
CA PHE A 901 1.94 21.25 7.75
C PHE A 901 2.48 20.23 6.73
N MET A 902 3.80 19.94 6.81
CA MET A 902 4.47 18.97 5.93
C MET A 902 4.90 17.70 6.64
N PHE A 903 5.51 17.84 7.84
CA PHE A 903 6.00 16.71 8.63
C PHE A 903 5.55 16.86 10.08
N PRO A 904 4.30 16.50 10.40
CA PRO A 904 3.72 16.74 11.70
C PRO A 904 4.48 15.99 12.79
N LEU A 905 4.80 16.71 13.86
CA LEU A 905 5.42 16.21 15.06
C LEU A 905 4.45 16.27 16.22
N LEU A 906 4.47 15.22 17.04
CA LEU A 906 3.63 15.13 18.23
C LEU A 906 4.43 14.58 19.41
N LEU A 907 3.96 14.87 20.62
CA LEU A 907 4.56 14.37 21.85
C LEU A 907 3.73 13.21 22.40
N ARG A 908 4.09 11.97 22.09
CA ARG A 908 3.43 10.79 22.69
C ARG A 908 4.10 10.44 24.01
N ASN A 909 3.37 10.49 25.12
CA ASN A 909 3.93 10.31 26.47
C ASN A 909 5.14 11.22 26.72
N HIS A 910 5.04 12.47 26.26
CA HIS A 910 6.10 13.48 26.27
C HIS A 910 7.35 13.13 25.43
N VAL A 911 7.30 12.11 24.55
CA VAL A 911 8.40 11.79 23.62
C VAL A 911 8.02 12.24 22.21
N PRO A 912 8.90 13.01 21.52
CA PRO A 912 8.66 13.38 20.11
C PRO A 912 8.52 12.17 19.20
N MET A 913 7.50 12.21 18.35
CA MET A 913 7.22 11.25 17.29
C MET A 913 6.99 11.99 15.98
N ILE A 914 7.59 11.46 14.92
CA ILE A 914 7.40 11.95 13.56
C ILE A 914 6.31 11.15 12.87
N SER A 915 5.46 11.82 12.09
CA SER A 915 4.27 11.17 11.52
C SER A 915 4.47 10.59 10.11
N ASN A 916 5.28 11.23 9.25
CA ASN A 916 5.47 10.86 7.83
C ASN A 916 6.88 11.22 7.30
N MET A 917 7.90 11.18 8.16
CA MET A 917 9.31 11.31 7.76
C MET A 917 10.07 10.10 8.33
N PRO A 918 10.71 9.27 7.49
CA PRO A 918 11.35 8.03 7.92
C PRO A 918 12.53 8.25 8.87
N TYR A 919 12.57 7.61 10.04
CA TYR A 919 13.76 7.58 10.90
C TYR A 919 14.96 6.96 10.16
N LEU A 920 16.15 7.56 10.31
CA LEU A 920 17.37 7.17 9.63
C LEU A 920 18.52 6.94 10.60
N ASN A 921 19.12 5.75 10.51
CA ASN A 921 20.45 5.51 11.06
C ASN A 921 21.52 6.00 10.08
N LEU A 922 21.93 7.26 10.23
CA LEU A 922 22.95 7.86 9.34
C LEU A 922 24.30 7.13 9.36
N GLY A 923 24.57 6.29 10.36
CA GLY A 923 25.82 5.52 10.45
C GLY A 923 25.89 4.35 9.46
N CYS A 924 24.76 3.86 8.96
CA CYS A 924 24.70 2.72 8.03
C CYS A 924 24.56 3.14 6.55
N LEU A 925 24.40 4.43 6.28
CA LEU A 925 24.20 4.95 4.92
C LEU A 925 25.55 5.18 4.20
N PRO A 926 25.67 4.81 2.91
CA PRO A 926 26.88 5.08 2.12
C PRO A 926 27.21 6.57 2.04
N ILE A 927 28.50 6.91 2.17
CA ILE A 927 29.01 8.29 2.21
C ILE A 927 29.50 8.70 0.83
N ILE A 928 28.78 9.62 0.18
CA ILE A 928 29.07 10.10 -1.17
C ILE A 928 30.31 11.00 -1.16
N ASP A 929 31.26 10.73 -2.06
CA ASP A 929 32.43 11.58 -2.24
C ASP A 929 32.07 12.83 -3.05
N THR A 930 32.16 13.99 -2.40
CA THR A 930 31.94 15.31 -3.02
C THR A 930 33.25 16.10 -3.21
N THR A 931 34.41 15.53 -2.87
CA THR A 931 35.67 16.26 -2.72
C THR A 931 36.57 16.22 -3.96
N SER A 932 36.52 15.17 -4.77
CA SER A 932 37.41 15.04 -5.93
C SER A 932 36.98 15.92 -7.11
N LYS A 933 37.92 16.46 -7.91
CA LYS A 933 37.57 17.24 -9.12
C LYS A 933 36.84 16.43 -10.19
N THR A 934 36.99 15.11 -10.18
CA THR A 934 36.24 14.16 -10.99
C THR A 934 34.81 13.93 -10.46
N SER A 935 34.54 14.23 -9.18
CA SER A 935 33.22 14.04 -8.56
C SER A 935 32.14 14.95 -9.13
N THR A 936 32.44 16.22 -9.47
CA THR A 936 31.43 17.18 -9.91
C THR A 936 30.71 16.75 -11.19
N LYS A 937 31.44 16.18 -12.18
CA LYS A 937 30.81 15.59 -13.38
C LYS A 937 30.03 14.33 -13.06
N SER A 938 30.52 13.49 -12.15
CA SER A 938 29.83 12.26 -11.75
C SER A 938 28.57 12.49 -10.88
N LEU A 939 28.37 13.71 -10.38
CA LEU A 939 27.22 14.13 -9.58
C LEU A 939 26.18 14.93 -10.39
N GLU A 940 26.30 15.02 -11.71
CA GLU A 940 25.34 15.75 -12.56
C GLU A 940 23.88 15.28 -12.39
N TRP A 941 23.67 14.00 -12.06
CA TRP A 941 22.34 13.44 -11.75
C TRP A 941 21.68 14.12 -10.55
N LEU A 942 22.45 14.71 -9.63
CA LEU A 942 21.94 15.34 -8.43
C LEU A 942 21.04 16.53 -8.78
N THR A 943 21.42 17.37 -9.74
CA THR A 943 20.59 18.49 -10.20
C THR A 943 19.20 18.00 -10.63
N SER A 944 19.15 16.87 -11.34
CA SER A 944 17.88 16.25 -11.74
C SER A 944 17.08 15.80 -10.53
N LEU A 945 17.70 15.03 -9.61
CA LEU A 945 17.03 14.55 -8.38
C LEU A 945 16.44 15.71 -7.56
N ILE A 946 17.25 16.73 -7.25
CA ILE A 946 16.79 17.84 -6.39
C ILE A 946 15.73 18.69 -7.11
N SER A 947 15.77 18.80 -8.44
CA SER A 947 14.71 19.48 -9.21
C SER A 947 13.37 18.73 -9.16
N HIS A 948 13.37 17.40 -9.00
CA HIS A 948 12.13 16.62 -8.85
C HIS A 948 11.42 16.85 -7.50
N GLN A 949 12.00 17.60 -6.57
CA GLN A 949 11.31 17.99 -5.34
C GLN A 949 10.10 18.90 -5.60
N PHE A 950 10.13 19.64 -6.72
CA PHE A 950 9.08 20.55 -7.13
C PHE A 950 7.97 19.81 -7.90
N SER A 951 6.72 20.10 -7.58
CA SER A 951 5.60 19.75 -8.47
C SER A 951 5.66 20.59 -9.76
N ALA A 952 4.90 20.20 -10.79
CA ALA A 952 4.79 20.98 -12.02
C ALA A 952 4.31 22.43 -11.74
N ARG A 953 3.43 22.61 -10.74
CA ARG A 953 2.95 23.93 -10.30
C ARG A 953 4.04 24.73 -9.60
N GLU A 954 4.75 24.11 -8.65
CA GLU A 954 5.82 24.79 -7.90
C GLU A 954 6.98 25.20 -8.81
N LEU A 955 7.32 24.36 -9.80
CA LEU A 955 8.36 24.70 -10.77
C LEU A 955 7.96 25.87 -11.66
N LEU A 956 6.70 25.94 -12.10
CA LEU A 956 6.19 27.08 -12.88
C LEU A 956 6.29 28.39 -12.07
N GLN A 957 5.97 28.34 -10.77
CA GLN A 957 6.13 29.49 -9.87
C GLN A 957 7.59 29.91 -9.71
N ARG A 958 8.51 28.95 -9.69
CA ARG A 958 9.95 29.19 -9.55
C ARG A 958 10.57 29.80 -10.81
N ASP A 959 10.21 29.26 -11.99
CA ASP A 959 10.81 29.65 -13.28
C ASP A 959 10.18 30.94 -13.87
N THR A 960 9.00 31.35 -13.40
CA THR A 960 8.27 32.51 -13.95
C THR A 960 8.38 33.74 -13.04
N GLU A 961 9.16 34.74 -13.44
CA GLU A 961 9.36 35.98 -12.64
C GLU A 961 8.07 36.73 -12.30
N SER A 962 7.01 36.62 -13.12
CA SER A 962 5.73 37.29 -12.88
C SER A 962 4.84 36.59 -11.85
N ILE A 963 5.19 35.39 -11.40
CA ILE A 963 4.41 34.60 -10.45
C ILE A 963 5.17 34.57 -9.12
N GLU A 964 4.57 35.13 -8.06
CA GLU A 964 5.20 35.03 -6.74
C GLU A 964 5.20 33.57 -6.25
N ALA A 965 6.39 33.04 -5.98
CA ALA A 965 6.57 31.70 -5.46
C ALA A 965 6.04 31.59 -4.01
N GLY A 966 5.23 30.54 -3.78
CA GLY A 966 4.65 30.27 -2.47
C GLY A 966 5.69 29.84 -1.43
N PRO A 967 5.36 29.89 -0.11
CA PRO A 967 6.32 29.59 0.95
C PRO A 967 6.96 28.18 0.86
N ARG A 968 6.19 27.15 0.48
CA ARG A 968 6.73 25.78 0.26
C ARG A 968 7.72 25.73 -0.90
N THR A 969 7.43 26.43 -2.00
CA THR A 969 8.32 26.55 -3.17
C THR A 969 9.64 27.22 -2.76
N ASN A 970 9.59 28.33 -2.03
CA ASN A 970 10.80 29.02 -1.54
C ASN A 970 11.60 28.14 -0.58
N PHE A 971 10.93 27.43 0.34
CA PHE A 971 11.60 26.51 1.27
C PHE A 971 12.32 25.37 0.54
N LYS A 972 11.68 24.77 -0.47
CA LYS A 972 12.32 23.78 -1.35
C LYS A 972 13.48 24.39 -2.14
N ASP A 973 13.37 25.62 -2.60
CA ASP A 973 14.47 26.32 -3.29
C ASP A 973 15.67 26.65 -2.39
N SER A 974 15.42 26.95 -1.11
CA SER A 974 16.47 27.05 -0.09
C SER A 974 17.19 25.71 0.10
N ILE A 975 16.47 24.59 0.18
CA ILE A 975 17.06 23.24 0.22
C ILE A 975 17.86 22.97 -1.07
N PHE A 976 17.30 23.31 -2.23
CA PHE A 976 17.98 23.18 -3.53
C PHE A 976 19.34 23.87 -3.50
N SER A 977 19.35 25.13 -3.07
CA SER A 977 20.54 25.97 -2.98
C SER A 977 21.59 25.37 -2.05
N ILE A 978 21.20 24.86 -0.88
CA ILE A 978 22.11 24.19 0.07
C ILE A 978 22.80 22.99 -0.58
N PHE A 979 22.06 22.12 -1.29
CA PHE A 979 22.64 20.97 -1.97
C PHE A 979 23.60 21.37 -3.10
N MET A 980 23.22 22.35 -3.91
CA MET A 980 24.04 22.82 -5.04
C MET A 980 25.35 23.45 -4.58
N HIS A 981 25.29 24.32 -3.57
CA HIS A 981 26.47 24.95 -2.99
C HIS A 981 27.32 23.95 -2.18
N TYR A 982 26.73 22.97 -1.50
CA TYR A 982 27.52 21.97 -0.77
C TYR A 982 28.38 21.12 -1.71
N THR A 983 27.82 20.76 -2.85
CA THR A 983 28.52 19.96 -3.87
C THR A 983 29.42 20.79 -4.77
N GLY A 984 29.16 22.09 -4.90
CA GLY A 984 29.85 22.98 -5.84
C GLY A 984 29.41 22.75 -7.29
N ILE A 985 28.25 22.12 -7.52
CA ILE A 985 27.67 21.95 -8.86
C ILE A 985 27.17 23.30 -9.40
N GLN A 986 26.53 24.10 -8.53
CA GLN A 986 26.16 25.48 -8.84
C GLN A 986 26.60 26.39 -7.69
N GLY A 987 27.26 27.49 -8.04
CA GLY A 987 27.81 28.43 -7.07
C GLY A 987 29.10 27.97 -6.39
N ALA A 988 29.64 28.83 -5.52
CA ALA A 988 30.86 28.53 -4.75
C ALA A 988 30.60 27.39 -3.75
N LYS A 989 31.52 26.42 -3.70
CA LYS A 989 31.43 25.28 -2.79
C LYS A 989 31.54 25.72 -1.33
N CYS A 990 30.55 25.40 -0.50
CA CYS A 990 30.53 25.80 0.92
C CYS A 990 29.93 24.69 1.81
N SER A 991 30.34 24.64 3.08
CA SER A 991 29.77 23.70 4.07
C SER A 991 28.99 24.39 5.18
N VAL A 992 28.93 25.72 5.19
CA VAL A 992 28.23 26.51 6.20
C VAL A 992 27.21 27.42 5.52
N PHE A 993 25.96 27.34 5.98
CA PHE A 993 24.83 28.05 5.40
C PHE A 993 24.09 28.84 6.48
N GLY A 994 23.89 30.13 6.26
CA GLY A 994 23.08 30.98 7.13
C GLY A 994 21.73 31.26 6.49
N LEU A 995 20.63 30.85 7.16
CA LEU A 995 19.27 31.24 6.75
C LEU A 995 19.03 32.68 7.19
N ASN A 996 18.93 33.59 6.21
CA ASN A 996 18.96 35.03 6.41
C ASN A 996 17.64 35.70 6.01
N ASP A 997 16.94 36.21 7.01
CA ASP A 997 15.79 37.10 6.85
C ASP A 997 16.25 38.53 7.14
N ALA A 998 16.65 39.24 6.08
CA ALA A 998 17.26 40.57 6.19
C ALA A 998 16.32 41.60 6.84
N GLU A 999 15.00 41.40 6.74
CA GLU A 999 14.00 42.31 7.30
C GLU A 999 13.74 42.03 8.79
N HIS A 1000 14.02 40.82 9.28
CA HIS A 1000 13.66 40.38 10.64
C HIS A 1000 14.86 39.84 11.43
N GLY A 1001 15.95 40.61 11.48
CA GLY A 1001 17.10 40.32 12.35
C GLY A 1001 18.24 39.53 11.70
N GLY A 1002 18.23 39.38 10.37
CA GLY A 1002 19.33 38.78 9.62
C GLY A 1002 19.38 37.25 9.74
N VAL A 1003 20.55 36.73 10.09
CA VAL A 1003 20.78 35.27 10.20
C VAL A 1003 20.06 34.73 11.41
N GLN A 1004 19.20 33.74 11.23
CA GLN A 1004 18.44 33.14 12.33
C GLN A 1004 18.85 31.69 12.63
N ILE A 1005 19.25 30.92 11.61
CA ILE A 1005 19.62 29.51 11.73
C ILE A 1005 20.87 29.28 10.90
N ILE A 1006 21.88 28.62 11.48
CA ILE A 1006 23.09 28.17 10.77
C ILE A 1006 23.03 26.66 10.58
N ILE A 1007 23.29 26.20 9.36
CA ILE A 1007 23.39 24.79 8.99
C ILE A 1007 24.83 24.51 8.58
N LEU A 1008 25.48 23.60 9.30
CA LEU A 1008 26.84 23.16 9.02
C LEU A 1008 26.80 21.72 8.52
N VAL A 1009 27.14 21.51 7.25
CA VAL A 1009 27.07 20.20 6.60
C VAL A 1009 28.41 19.47 6.75
N SER A 1010 28.37 18.25 7.28
CA SER A 1010 29.57 17.41 7.44
C SER A 1010 29.81 16.53 6.21
N ARG A 1011 28.75 15.83 5.76
CA ARG A 1011 28.83 14.87 4.65
C ARG A 1011 27.47 14.66 3.98
N MET A 1012 27.49 14.14 2.75
CA MET A 1012 26.30 13.73 2.00
C MET A 1012 26.24 12.20 1.96
N LEU A 1013 25.06 11.65 2.23
CA LEU A 1013 24.81 10.23 2.34
C LEU A 1013 23.74 9.80 1.33
N LEU A 1014 23.82 8.54 0.89
CA LEU A 1014 22.79 7.92 0.06
C LEU A 1014 21.70 7.30 0.94
N ASP A 1015 20.49 7.85 0.89
CA ASP A 1015 19.31 7.24 1.50
C ASP A 1015 18.70 6.24 0.51
N MET A 1016 19.12 4.98 0.68
CA MET A 1016 18.78 3.87 -0.21
C MET A 1016 17.29 3.51 -0.18
N ALA A 1017 16.64 3.59 0.98
CA ALA A 1017 15.24 3.21 1.14
C ALA A 1017 14.28 4.26 0.57
N SER A 1018 14.64 5.54 0.71
CA SER A 1018 13.83 6.66 0.20
C SER A 1018 14.23 7.10 -1.22
N HIS A 1019 15.13 6.36 -1.88
CA HIS A 1019 15.63 6.64 -3.22
C HIS A 1019 16.18 8.07 -3.41
N THR A 1020 16.84 8.63 -2.39
CA THR A 1020 17.27 10.03 -2.37
C THR A 1020 18.63 10.22 -1.68
N VAL A 1021 19.04 11.46 -1.47
CA VAL A 1021 20.23 11.83 -0.69
C VAL A 1021 19.86 12.59 0.58
N VAL A 1022 20.73 12.51 1.59
CA VAL A 1022 20.59 13.21 2.85
C VAL A 1022 21.90 13.85 3.27
N LEU A 1023 21.85 15.07 3.81
CA LEU A 1023 22.98 15.76 4.41
C LEU A 1023 23.00 15.48 5.91
N ASP A 1024 24.13 14.94 6.39
CA ASP A 1024 24.43 14.79 7.82
C ASP A 1024 25.00 16.12 8.30
N CYS A 1025 24.17 16.90 9.01
CA CYS A 1025 24.49 18.27 9.36
C CYS A 1025 24.32 18.56 10.86
N ALA A 1026 24.97 19.64 11.29
CA ALA A 1026 24.75 20.27 12.57
C ALA A 1026 23.92 21.52 12.34
N VAL A 1027 22.86 21.70 13.12
CA VAL A 1027 21.96 22.85 13.02
C VAL A 1027 22.06 23.68 14.29
N LEU A 1028 22.15 24.99 14.11
CA LEU A 1028 22.36 25.97 15.17
C LEU A 1028 21.33 27.11 15.01
N PRO A 1029 20.13 26.97 15.59
CA PRO A 1029 19.19 28.07 15.74
C PRO A 1029 19.77 29.09 16.71
N LEU A 1030 19.96 30.34 16.27
CA LEU A 1030 20.59 31.39 17.08
C LEU A 1030 19.61 31.91 18.14
N THR A 1031 20.08 31.97 19.39
CA THR A 1031 19.31 32.50 20.53
C THR A 1031 20.08 33.59 21.25
N HIS A 1032 19.38 34.49 21.94
CA HIS A 1032 20.03 35.60 22.66
C HIS A 1032 21.05 35.12 23.70
N GLU A 1033 20.78 34.00 24.37
CA GLU A 1033 21.63 33.44 25.44
C GLU A 1033 22.99 32.95 24.92
N MET A 1034 23.04 32.38 23.71
CA MET A 1034 24.27 31.79 23.16
C MET A 1034 25.15 32.80 22.39
N MET A 1035 24.63 33.98 22.07
CA MET A 1035 25.33 34.92 21.18
C MET A 1035 26.69 35.34 21.74
N GLY A 1036 26.80 35.61 23.05
CA GLY A 1036 28.05 36.05 23.69
C GLY A 1036 29.21 35.08 23.47
N GLU A 1037 28.93 33.77 23.46
CA GLU A 1037 29.94 32.73 23.24
C GLU A 1037 30.16 32.38 21.76
N LEU A 1038 29.20 32.70 20.89
CA LEU A 1038 29.26 32.41 19.45
C LEU A 1038 29.86 33.54 18.62
N VAL A 1039 29.96 34.77 19.13
CA VAL A 1039 30.58 35.90 18.39
C VAL A 1039 31.95 35.52 17.79
N PRO A 1040 32.89 34.90 18.52
CA PRO A 1040 34.19 34.53 17.95
C PRO A 1040 34.07 33.50 16.82
N PHE A 1041 33.17 32.52 16.97
CA PHE A 1041 32.89 31.53 15.93
C PHE A 1041 32.32 32.21 14.68
N LEU A 1042 31.31 33.07 14.82
CA LEU A 1042 30.71 33.80 13.70
C LEU A 1042 31.72 34.73 13.02
N GLY A 1043 32.55 35.42 13.79
CA GLY A 1043 33.65 36.24 13.27
C GLY A 1043 34.66 35.41 12.47
N SER A 1044 34.92 34.16 12.87
CA SER A 1044 35.81 33.26 12.15
C SER A 1044 35.29 32.79 10.80
N LEU A 1045 33.99 32.92 10.53
CA LEU A 1045 33.38 32.53 9.26
C LEU A 1045 33.59 33.56 8.14
N GLY A 1046 33.94 34.82 8.46
CA GLY A 1046 34.48 35.85 7.55
C GLY A 1046 33.77 36.08 6.20
N ASN A 1047 34.38 36.89 5.32
CA ASN A 1047 33.91 37.08 3.94
C ASN A 1047 34.27 35.84 3.10
N GLY A 1048 33.33 34.89 3.00
CA GLY A 1048 33.41 33.74 2.09
C GLY A 1048 33.37 32.36 2.76
N GLY A 1049 33.38 32.26 4.09
CA GLY A 1049 33.26 30.98 4.81
C GLY A 1049 31.82 30.52 5.09
N MET A 1050 30.83 31.34 4.74
CA MET A 1050 29.40 31.04 4.88
C MET A 1050 28.61 31.56 3.67
N VAL A 1051 27.67 30.75 3.18
CA VAL A 1051 26.72 31.14 2.13
C VAL A 1051 25.41 31.60 2.78
N MET A 1052 24.93 32.78 2.38
CA MET A 1052 23.70 33.37 2.90
C MET A 1052 22.52 32.95 2.02
N ILE A 1053 21.65 32.09 2.56
CA ILE A 1053 20.39 31.72 1.90
C ILE A 1053 19.37 32.78 2.28
N LYS A 1054 18.85 33.52 1.29
CA LYS A 1054 17.82 34.54 1.52
C LYS A 1054 16.49 33.85 1.76
N VAL A 1055 15.88 34.10 2.91
CA VAL A 1055 14.63 33.45 3.34
C VAL A 1055 13.60 34.52 3.67
N LYS A 1056 12.37 34.36 3.14
CA LYS A 1056 11.24 35.23 3.50
C LYS A 1056 10.64 34.83 4.86
N GLN A 1057 9.93 35.73 5.53
CA GLN A 1057 9.35 35.44 6.86
C GLN A 1057 8.43 34.19 6.87
N GLU A 1058 7.53 34.04 5.89
CA GLU A 1058 6.65 32.86 5.81
C GLU A 1058 7.40 31.55 5.51
N GLU A 1059 8.51 31.64 4.78
CA GLU A 1059 9.41 30.51 4.53
C GLU A 1059 10.20 30.14 5.80
N MET A 1060 10.64 31.14 6.58
CA MET A 1060 11.32 30.92 7.86
C MET A 1060 10.43 30.19 8.87
N LYS A 1061 9.12 30.45 8.85
CA LYS A 1061 8.15 29.69 9.66
C LYS A 1061 8.15 28.21 9.30
N ILE A 1062 8.23 27.88 8.02
CA ILE A 1062 8.34 26.49 7.56
C ILE A 1062 9.64 25.85 8.08
N TRP A 1063 10.77 26.54 7.93
CA TRP A 1063 12.05 26.06 8.47
C TRP A 1063 11.94 25.74 9.97
N ARG A 1064 11.32 26.62 10.76
CA ARG A 1064 11.13 26.42 12.21
C ARG A 1064 10.21 25.24 12.55
N GLU A 1065 9.17 24.99 11.77
CA GLU A 1065 8.25 23.86 11.98
C GLU A 1065 8.88 22.51 11.57
N VAL A 1066 9.64 22.48 10.48
CA VAL A 1066 10.19 21.23 9.91
C VAL A 1066 11.52 20.82 10.56
N LEU A 1067 12.34 21.78 11.00
CA LEU A 1067 13.69 21.49 11.53
C LEU A 1067 13.70 20.49 12.69
N PRO A 1068 12.78 20.54 13.68
CA PRO A 1068 12.73 19.52 14.73
C PRO A 1068 12.50 18.12 14.18
N ALA A 1069 11.77 17.96 13.06
CA ALA A 1069 11.53 16.65 12.45
C ALA A 1069 12.83 16.10 11.84
N MET A 1070 13.60 16.96 11.17
CA MET A 1070 14.93 16.60 10.64
C MET A 1070 15.93 16.24 11.74
N VAL A 1071 15.81 16.83 12.93
CA VAL A 1071 16.60 16.46 14.12
C VAL A 1071 16.17 15.09 14.66
N GLU A 1072 14.88 14.91 14.96
CA GLU A 1072 14.36 13.65 15.51
C GLU A 1072 14.55 12.47 14.55
N ARG A 1073 14.54 12.73 13.24
CA ARG A 1073 14.74 11.71 12.19
C ARG A 1073 16.04 10.93 12.35
N CYS A 1074 17.11 11.58 12.81
CA CYS A 1074 18.44 10.97 12.94
C CYS A 1074 18.91 10.80 14.38
N ARG A 1075 17.97 10.87 15.33
CA ARG A 1075 18.27 10.86 16.76
C ARG A 1075 18.91 9.54 17.18
N VAL A 1076 20.05 9.65 17.87
CA VAL A 1076 20.79 8.53 18.48
C VAL A 1076 20.87 8.65 20.01
N TRP A 1077 20.14 9.59 20.60
CA TRP A 1077 20.11 9.86 22.04
C TRP A 1077 18.70 9.76 22.59
N LYS A 1078 18.54 9.42 23.87
CA LYS A 1078 17.24 9.49 24.55
C LYS A 1078 16.96 10.92 25.07
N HIS A 1079 15.69 11.31 25.07
CA HIS A 1079 15.24 12.54 25.72
C HIS A 1079 15.27 12.40 27.25
N ILE A 1080 15.97 13.30 27.94
CA ILE A 1080 16.10 13.28 29.41
C ILE A 1080 14.78 13.70 30.10
N PRO A 1081 14.59 13.45 31.41
CA PRO A 1081 13.39 13.87 32.12
C PRO A 1081 13.14 15.38 32.09
N SER A 1082 14.18 16.20 32.18
CA SER A 1082 14.12 17.67 32.12
C SER A 1082 14.09 18.24 30.69
N CYS A 1083 13.82 17.41 29.67
CA CYS A 1083 13.75 17.85 28.28
C CYS A 1083 12.72 18.98 28.12
N ALA A 1084 13.12 20.08 27.49
CA ALA A 1084 12.25 21.24 27.29
C ALA A 1084 10.95 20.93 26.53
N TYR A 1085 10.96 19.95 25.60
CA TYR A 1085 9.73 19.49 24.96
C TYR A 1085 8.78 18.83 25.95
N LYS A 1086 9.30 18.05 26.90
CA LYS A 1086 8.51 17.39 27.94
C LYS A 1086 7.87 18.39 28.89
N THR A 1087 8.66 19.34 29.37
CA THR A 1087 8.23 20.33 30.36
C THR A 1087 7.26 21.36 29.78
N SER A 1088 7.45 21.76 28.52
CA SER A 1088 6.56 22.72 27.84
C SER A 1088 5.34 22.07 27.21
N GLY A 1089 5.41 20.76 26.90
CA GLY A 1089 4.38 20.05 26.14
C GLY A 1089 4.26 20.52 24.68
N LYS A 1090 5.29 21.17 24.12
CA LYS A 1090 5.26 21.78 22.77
C LYS A 1090 6.46 21.39 21.92
N ILE A 1091 6.23 21.23 20.62
CA ILE A 1091 7.24 21.07 19.58
C ILE A 1091 6.74 21.75 18.29
N PRO A 1092 7.51 22.66 17.65
CA PRO A 1092 8.74 23.30 18.14
C PRO A 1092 8.53 24.03 19.49
N LEU A 1093 9.62 24.37 20.19
CA LEU A 1093 9.54 25.11 21.46
C LEU A 1093 9.01 26.54 21.26
N SER A 1094 9.48 27.20 20.20
CA SER A 1094 9.06 28.55 19.82
C SER A 1094 9.27 28.78 18.33
N ALA A 1095 8.32 29.48 17.70
CA ALA A 1095 8.46 29.99 16.34
C ALA A 1095 9.14 31.38 16.30
N GLN A 1096 9.44 31.99 17.45
CA GLN A 1096 10.00 33.35 17.54
C GLN A 1096 11.51 33.38 17.30
N ASN A 1097 12.00 34.45 16.68
CA ASN A 1097 13.43 34.70 16.51
C ASN A 1097 14.13 34.93 17.86
N GLY A 1098 15.38 34.48 18.00
CA GLY A 1098 16.18 34.66 19.20
C GLY A 1098 15.83 33.76 20.40
N VAL A 1099 14.79 32.93 20.27
CA VAL A 1099 14.33 31.99 21.32
C VAL A 1099 14.62 30.55 20.91
N ALA A 1100 14.85 29.68 21.89
CA ALA A 1100 15.10 28.26 21.67
C ALA A 1100 14.01 27.61 20.80
N LEU A 1101 14.45 27.00 19.69
CA LEU A 1101 13.59 26.33 18.71
C LEU A 1101 13.46 24.82 19.00
N ILE A 1102 14.58 24.19 19.35
CA ILE A 1102 14.71 22.75 19.61
C ILE A 1102 15.20 22.50 21.04
N CYS A 1103 14.88 21.32 21.60
CA CYS A 1103 15.36 20.96 22.93
C CYS A 1103 16.89 20.73 22.94
N SER A 1104 17.52 20.94 24.08
CA SER A 1104 18.97 20.75 24.26
C SER A 1104 19.41 19.29 24.41
N CYS A 1105 18.49 18.31 24.40
CA CYS A 1105 18.83 16.89 24.59
C CYS A 1105 19.84 16.35 23.58
N GLY A 1106 19.84 16.89 22.36
CA GLY A 1106 20.76 16.51 21.28
C GLY A 1106 21.99 17.39 21.15
N ALA A 1107 22.09 18.47 21.92
CA ALA A 1107 23.17 19.43 21.80
C ALA A 1107 24.53 18.77 22.10
N GLY A 1108 25.53 18.97 21.24
CA GLY A 1108 26.87 18.41 21.40
C GLY A 1108 27.00 16.90 21.11
N LYS A 1109 25.92 16.19 20.78
CA LYS A 1109 25.92 14.75 20.53
C LYS A 1109 26.18 14.44 19.05
N TYR A 1110 27.43 14.15 18.72
CA TYR A 1110 27.84 13.76 17.37
C TYR A 1110 28.83 12.61 17.41
N PRO A 1111 28.95 11.84 16.30
CA PRO A 1111 30.04 10.89 16.11
C PRO A 1111 31.42 11.52 16.29
N ASP A 1112 32.41 10.71 16.67
CA ASP A 1112 33.80 11.16 16.90
C ASP A 1112 34.45 11.75 15.65
N ASN A 1113 34.09 11.24 14.48
CA ASN A 1113 34.58 11.69 13.18
C ASN A 1113 33.76 12.84 12.56
N PHE A 1114 32.86 13.49 13.30
CA PHE A 1114 32.04 14.57 12.78
C PHE A 1114 32.84 15.88 12.63
N SER A 1115 33.13 16.25 11.39
CA SER A 1115 33.89 17.46 11.02
C SER A 1115 33.19 18.28 9.94
N ILE A 1116 33.40 19.60 9.94
CA ILE A 1116 32.87 20.54 8.95
C ILE A 1116 34.04 21.05 8.09
N ALA A 1117 33.97 20.84 6.78
CA ALA A 1117 35.01 21.32 5.87
C ALA A 1117 35.08 22.86 5.88
N GLY A 1118 36.30 23.41 5.89
CA GLY A 1118 36.53 24.85 5.96
C GLY A 1118 36.40 25.47 7.36
N VAL A 1119 36.07 24.69 8.40
CA VAL A 1119 35.97 25.16 9.79
C VAL A 1119 37.07 24.52 10.64
N ALA A 1120 37.90 25.33 11.28
CA ALA A 1120 38.96 24.84 12.17
C ALA A 1120 38.37 24.03 13.34
N LYS A 1121 39.06 22.97 13.77
CA LYS A 1121 38.59 22.10 14.88
C LYS A 1121 38.30 22.87 16.17
N SER A 1122 39.10 23.88 16.49
CA SER A 1122 38.91 24.77 17.64
C SER A 1122 37.61 25.57 17.53
N ASN A 1123 37.29 26.10 16.34
CA ASN A 1123 36.09 26.89 16.09
C ASN A 1123 34.84 25.99 16.08
N TRP A 1124 34.96 24.78 15.51
CA TRP A 1124 33.89 23.79 15.57
C TRP A 1124 33.61 23.37 17.02
N ALA A 1125 34.63 23.14 17.86
CA ALA A 1125 34.43 22.79 19.27
C ALA A 1125 33.61 23.85 20.03
N MET A 1126 33.76 25.13 19.69
CA MET A 1126 32.97 26.23 20.25
C MET A 1126 31.49 26.16 19.85
N ALA A 1127 31.18 25.94 18.57
CA ALA A 1127 29.81 25.87 18.08
C ALA A 1127 29.12 24.52 18.42
N ARG A 1128 29.88 23.42 18.46
CA ARG A 1128 29.40 22.05 18.65
C ARG A 1128 28.53 21.89 19.90
N LYS A 1129 28.87 22.56 21.00
CA LYS A 1129 28.13 22.44 22.28
C LYS A 1129 26.69 22.99 22.22
N PHE A 1130 26.41 23.87 21.26
CA PHE A 1130 25.09 24.47 21.06
C PHE A 1130 24.34 23.84 19.89
N ALA A 1131 25.06 23.27 18.93
CA ALA A 1131 24.47 22.67 17.75
C ALA A 1131 23.88 21.29 18.06
N THR A 1132 22.82 20.93 17.32
CA THR A 1132 22.21 19.60 17.34
C THR A 1132 22.36 18.92 15.98
N ARG A 1133 22.51 17.60 15.93
CA ARG A 1133 22.60 16.85 14.66
C ARG A 1133 21.23 16.79 13.97
N ALA A 1134 21.21 16.94 12.65
CA ALA A 1134 20.01 16.83 11.81
C ALA A 1134 20.30 16.10 10.49
N ALA A 1135 19.23 15.53 9.91
CA ALA A 1135 19.24 14.88 8.61
C ALA A 1135 18.39 15.69 7.61
N LEU A 1136 19.06 16.47 6.76
CA LEU A 1136 18.41 17.33 5.76
C LEU A 1136 18.33 16.61 4.41
N SER A 1137 17.12 16.37 3.89
CA SER A 1137 16.90 15.77 2.57
C SER A 1137 16.03 16.66 1.69
N PRO A 1138 16.01 16.46 0.35
CA PRO A 1138 15.00 17.04 -0.52
C PRO A 1138 13.60 16.62 -0.05
N ILE A 1139 12.60 17.46 -0.31
CA ILE A 1139 11.21 17.24 0.09
C ILE A 1139 10.35 17.24 -1.16
N PHE A 1140 9.82 16.07 -1.51
CA PHE A 1140 9.14 15.84 -2.76
C PHE A 1140 7.64 16.11 -2.64
N ALA A 1141 7.04 16.55 -3.74
CA ALA A 1141 5.60 16.54 -3.90
C ALA A 1141 5.07 15.09 -3.97
N VAL A 1142 3.85 14.90 -3.47
CA VAL A 1142 3.19 13.60 -3.50
C VAL A 1142 2.51 13.43 -4.86
N ASN A 1143 2.98 12.46 -5.66
CA ASN A 1143 2.64 12.33 -7.09
C ASN A 1143 1.16 12.11 -7.41
N TYR A 1144 0.37 11.69 -6.42
CA TYR A 1144 -1.07 11.51 -6.56
C TYR A 1144 -1.89 12.66 -5.98
N VAL A 1145 -1.24 13.64 -5.35
CA VAL A 1145 -1.84 14.91 -4.90
C VAL A 1145 -1.57 16.01 -5.92
N GLU A 1146 -0.31 16.17 -6.33
CA GLU A 1146 0.10 17.10 -7.38
C GLU A 1146 0.84 16.35 -8.49
N ARG A 1147 0.66 16.81 -9.75
CA ARG A 1147 1.41 16.25 -10.88
C ARG A 1147 2.90 16.53 -10.65
N PRO A 1148 3.77 15.49 -10.65
CA PRO A 1148 5.20 15.70 -10.57
C PRO A 1148 5.69 16.42 -11.82
N PHE A 1149 6.78 17.16 -11.65
CA PHE A 1149 7.55 17.66 -12.78
C PHE A 1149 8.06 16.49 -13.66
N GLN A 1150 7.97 16.65 -14.98
CA GLN A 1150 8.50 15.71 -15.96
C GLN A 1150 9.58 16.40 -16.80
N LEU A 1151 10.66 15.70 -17.18
CA LEU A 1151 11.68 16.28 -18.07
C LEU A 1151 11.10 16.78 -19.41
N ARG A 1152 9.99 16.20 -19.88
CA ARG A 1152 9.23 16.70 -21.03
C ARG A 1152 8.81 18.16 -20.85
N ASP A 1153 8.47 18.59 -19.63
CA ASP A 1153 8.10 19.98 -19.34
C ASP A 1153 9.30 20.94 -19.54
N LEU A 1154 10.56 20.45 -19.52
CA LEU A 1154 11.73 21.23 -19.94
C LEU A 1154 11.93 21.26 -21.46
N LEU A 1155 11.59 20.17 -22.14
CA LEU A 1155 11.73 20.03 -23.60
C LEU A 1155 10.60 20.76 -24.34
N GLU A 1156 9.41 20.86 -23.74
CA GLU A 1156 8.22 21.57 -24.22
C GLU A 1156 8.16 23.02 -23.72
N LYS A 1157 9.30 23.60 -23.26
CA LYS A 1157 9.38 25.01 -22.83
C LYS A 1157 8.90 26.03 -23.89
N ASP A 1158 8.75 25.62 -25.14
CA ASP A 1158 8.16 26.45 -26.21
C ASP A 1158 6.62 26.38 -26.34
N GLU A 1159 5.93 25.40 -25.72
CA GLU A 1159 4.48 25.18 -25.93
C GLU A 1159 3.59 25.24 -24.67
N MET A 1160 4.14 25.22 -23.45
CA MET A 1160 3.34 25.41 -22.23
C MET A 1160 2.98 26.90 -21.96
N LYS A 1161 2.29 27.53 -22.91
CA LYS A 1161 1.60 28.79 -22.62
C LYS A 1161 0.34 28.48 -21.81
N ILE A 1162 0.30 28.96 -20.57
CA ILE A 1162 -0.92 28.99 -19.75
C ILE A 1162 -2.05 29.53 -20.64
N LEU A 1163 -3.12 28.74 -20.78
CA LEU A 1163 -4.31 29.12 -21.53
C LEU A 1163 -5.04 30.23 -20.77
N VAL A 1164 -4.57 31.46 -20.93
CA VAL A 1164 -5.21 32.66 -20.40
C VAL A 1164 -5.80 33.50 -21.52
N CYS A 1165 -6.83 34.27 -21.19
CA CYS A 1165 -7.35 35.28 -22.07
C CYS A 1165 -6.24 36.28 -22.39
N ARG A 1166 -5.87 36.40 -23.68
CA ARG A 1166 -4.80 37.32 -24.12
C ARG A 1166 -5.05 38.77 -23.69
N LYS A 1167 -6.31 39.17 -23.52
CA LYS A 1167 -6.65 40.55 -23.14
C LYS A 1167 -6.63 40.82 -21.64
N CYS A 1168 -7.17 39.90 -20.82
CA CYS A 1168 -7.42 40.16 -19.40
C CYS A 1168 -6.72 39.18 -18.44
N GLY A 1169 -6.00 38.18 -18.94
CA GLY A 1169 -5.21 37.24 -18.14
C GLY A 1169 -6.00 36.16 -17.40
N LYS A 1170 -7.33 36.11 -17.52
CA LYS A 1170 -8.16 35.07 -16.87
C LYS A 1170 -8.00 33.72 -17.55
N ASP A 1171 -7.96 32.64 -16.77
CA ASP A 1171 -7.85 31.24 -17.21
C ASP A 1171 -9.21 30.57 -17.54
N HIS A 1172 -10.33 31.29 -17.34
CA HIS A 1172 -11.68 30.84 -17.65
C HIS A 1172 -12.57 31.93 -18.27
N GLY A 1173 -13.59 31.51 -19.00
CA GLY A 1173 -14.64 32.34 -19.60
C GLY A 1173 -15.72 32.76 -18.61
N GLY A 1174 -16.56 33.72 -19.01
CA GLY A 1174 -17.70 34.17 -18.19
C GLY A 1174 -18.62 33.03 -17.75
N GLY A 1175 -18.87 32.92 -16.44
CA GLY A 1175 -19.70 31.85 -15.85
C GLY A 1175 -19.01 30.48 -15.74
N GLY A 1176 -17.67 30.43 -15.75
CA GLY A 1176 -16.90 29.18 -15.59
C GLY A 1176 -16.77 28.35 -16.88
N LYS A 1177 -17.13 28.92 -18.04
CA LYS A 1177 -16.98 28.25 -19.34
C LYS A 1177 -15.50 28.22 -19.78
N ALA A 1178 -15.13 27.30 -20.66
CA ALA A 1178 -13.80 27.27 -21.27
C ALA A 1178 -13.53 28.53 -22.11
N LEU A 1179 -12.26 28.90 -22.27
CA LEU A 1179 -11.86 30.01 -23.14
C LEU A 1179 -12.16 29.70 -24.61
N SER A 1180 -12.49 30.73 -25.39
CA SER A 1180 -12.76 30.62 -26.83
C SER A 1180 -11.50 30.95 -27.64
N LYS A 1181 -11.18 30.14 -28.65
CA LYS A 1181 -10.10 30.40 -29.60
C LYS A 1181 -10.47 31.51 -30.60
N CYS A 1182 -9.49 32.26 -31.07
CA CYS A 1182 -9.64 33.06 -32.27
C CYS A 1182 -9.95 32.16 -33.47
N ALA A 1183 -11.11 32.36 -34.11
CA ALA A 1183 -11.57 31.53 -35.22
C ALA A 1183 -10.64 31.55 -36.45
N ARG A 1184 -9.74 32.53 -36.57
CA ARG A 1184 -8.83 32.66 -37.71
C ARG A 1184 -7.49 31.98 -37.50
N CYS A 1185 -6.80 32.27 -36.39
CA CYS A 1185 -5.47 31.71 -36.14
C CYS A 1185 -5.45 30.46 -35.27
N LEU A 1186 -6.52 30.18 -34.51
CA LEU A 1186 -6.61 29.09 -33.53
C LEU A 1186 -5.53 29.07 -32.43
N VAL A 1187 -4.62 30.04 -32.42
CA VAL A 1187 -3.46 30.13 -31.50
C VAL A 1187 -3.78 30.91 -30.22
N VAL A 1188 -4.72 31.85 -30.27
CA VAL A 1188 -4.97 32.83 -29.19
C VAL A 1188 -6.35 32.62 -28.56
N TRP A 1189 -6.45 32.81 -27.25
CA TRP A 1189 -7.64 32.50 -26.45
C TRP A 1189 -8.25 33.74 -25.78
N TYR A 1190 -9.57 33.75 -25.63
CA TYR A 1190 -10.35 34.85 -25.05
C TYR A 1190 -11.44 34.34 -24.10
N CYS A 1191 -11.64 35.03 -22.97
CA CYS A 1191 -12.68 34.68 -21.99
C CYS A 1191 -14.08 35.12 -22.42
N SER A 1192 -14.18 36.04 -23.39
CA SER A 1192 -15.43 36.52 -23.95
C SER A 1192 -15.23 37.22 -25.30
N PRO A 1193 -16.29 37.38 -26.13
CA PRO A 1193 -16.25 38.15 -27.37
C PRO A 1193 -15.85 39.62 -27.17
N GLU A 1194 -16.11 40.19 -26.00
CA GLU A 1194 -15.74 41.56 -25.64
C GLU A 1194 -14.22 41.68 -25.50
N CYS A 1195 -13.58 40.72 -24.82
CA CYS A 1195 -12.12 40.67 -24.71
C CYS A 1195 -11.45 40.45 -26.07
N GLN A 1196 -12.04 39.64 -26.96
CA GLN A 1196 -11.55 39.48 -28.32
C GLN A 1196 -11.66 40.78 -29.13
N ARG A 1197 -12.79 41.49 -29.06
CA ARG A 1197 -12.98 42.78 -29.75
C ARG A 1197 -12.01 43.86 -29.24
N ALA A 1198 -11.77 43.89 -27.93
CA ALA A 1198 -10.85 44.85 -27.31
C ALA A 1198 -9.39 44.58 -27.69
N ASP A 1199 -8.99 43.31 -27.87
CA ASP A 1199 -7.65 42.93 -28.31
C ASP A 1199 -7.45 42.99 -29.84
N TRP A 1200 -8.54 43.00 -30.61
CA TRP A 1200 -8.50 42.86 -32.07
C TRP A 1200 -7.62 43.88 -32.77
N LYS A 1201 -7.55 45.12 -32.27
CA LYS A 1201 -6.71 46.18 -32.86
C LYS A 1201 -5.22 45.81 -32.87
N GLU A 1202 -4.76 45.06 -31.87
CA GLU A 1202 -3.37 44.59 -31.78
C GLU A 1202 -3.21 43.19 -32.35
N HIS A 1203 -4.11 42.27 -32.01
CA HIS A 1203 -4.04 40.89 -32.46
C HIS A 1203 -4.12 40.75 -33.99
N LYS A 1204 -4.92 41.58 -34.68
CA LYS A 1204 -5.04 41.53 -36.16
C LYS A 1204 -3.71 41.67 -36.89
N LYS A 1205 -2.71 42.34 -36.28
CA LYS A 1205 -1.36 42.53 -36.86
C LYS A 1205 -0.54 41.23 -36.86
N THR A 1206 -0.88 40.29 -35.98
CA THR A 1206 -0.14 39.02 -35.77
C THR A 1206 -0.98 37.77 -36.06
N CYS A 1207 -2.27 37.93 -36.36
CA CYS A 1207 -3.21 36.84 -36.63
C CYS A 1207 -3.04 36.27 -38.06
N LYS A 1208 -2.33 35.13 -38.18
CA LYS A 1208 -2.21 34.35 -39.42
C LYS A 1208 -3.23 33.20 -39.44
N ALA A 1209 -3.76 32.84 -40.61
CA ALA A 1209 -4.66 31.69 -40.72
C ALA A 1209 -3.89 30.40 -40.39
N SER A 1210 -4.48 29.51 -39.59
CA SER A 1210 -3.90 28.19 -39.35
C SER A 1210 -4.00 27.36 -40.63
N GLU A 1211 -2.88 26.84 -41.13
CA GLU A 1211 -2.93 25.71 -42.07
C GLU A 1211 -3.46 24.50 -41.28
N ALA A 1212 -4.41 23.78 -41.88
CA ALA A 1212 -5.15 22.69 -41.24
C ALA A 1212 -4.40 21.36 -41.39
#